data_AF-A0A6I1MPQ4-F1
#
_entry.id   AF-A0A6I1MPQ4-F1
#
_cell.length_a   1.000
_cell.length_b   1.000
_cell.length_c   1.000
_cell.angle_alpha   90.00
_cell.angle_beta   90.00
_cell.angle_gamma   90.00
#
_symmetry.space_group_name_H-M   'P 1'
#
loop_
_entity.id
_entity.type
_entity.pdbx_description
1 polymer ?
#
loop_
_entity_poly.entity_id
_entity_poly.type
_entity_poly.pdbx_seq_one_letter_code
_entity_poly.pdbx_strand_id
1 'polypeptide(L)'
;MKREFKYLVLFLLLIIFFISNSCISYGKDINSILGKKLNLKESKINRDLNKLSPKISNGKAKDVDVSKNKLQIVDKIIEDEIKGINSVTGENMIKNNKVKSEFPGAILTIVKDGKLIKNSSYGYKKIWDKYKKIKNPDKTTVNTMYDIASNTKMYATNYAIMKLIYEKKLSLDDKVENYLENYKDNNTAKIKGKDKITIRNLLRHNAGHSVSIDFYNKKKAGDLYALNKEETINALGKIPLVYEPETKNIYSDLDYMILGYIVEKITNMPLDKYVEEEIYKPLGLKRTCFNPLKKGFNEEEIAATERNGNTRDGMISFEGIRDYTLQGEVHDEKAFYCMGGVSGHAGLFSTGEELAVLCQLLLNGGSYNDFVLCDKSIINEFIKPDYLDPSWGLGWNIQDGKRSRAWMFSPYTYNTIGHTGWTGTLTNIDFENNMIIILLTNRRNTPCYKENFDSDKYETGRYGSITTLVYEALLENRELVNVDKEEYITEVISNNNSQVDCIFPDKELSSRYYVRNKRGFYGYRGKGHIVIENEGVTEGELYINGHNIDISQILKSNSSKEIINIGKYVVNGINSLKVLNIKPNNSKMKISVLYPELIEKNIKGEKESLKFTKKKLNKNVKNFAFTAVKNGKIIEKFYCGSIKENKLIPLGNGTEVFSTIFAINKLISEGKLNYNDLANKYIPEINESIKIKDLLEHTSGLPKEINKKLVNNEKKEITLAKRDNELKKLISIKPEFIPGTKSRYSAYDAYLLGTIIEKITLMPQDKYVEENIYTPLGLKHTMYNPMKKGINKKDIVLDKNENKEYTKKNLDGVSGGYGLYTTTKDLAVLCQTIINYGGYGGVEIFSKDVTAHFTSPTDKDKNYGHGLLIFNEEDEKRECENNKLNKKVGIISDTGIKVVIDMMKHEAVIFKGEVL
;
A
#
# COMPACT_ATOMS: atom_id res chain seq x y z
N MET A 1 28.99 21.75 -38.97
CA MET A 1 29.44 22.59 -37.82
C MET A 1 28.63 22.45 -36.53
N LYS A 2 27.42 23.02 -36.31
CA LYS A 2 26.72 22.90 -34.99
C LYS A 2 26.27 21.48 -34.62
N ARG A 3 25.98 20.62 -35.61
CA ARG A 3 25.59 19.21 -35.40
C ARG A 3 26.81 18.34 -35.10
N GLU A 4 27.93 18.59 -35.77
CA GLU A 4 29.22 17.91 -35.54
C GLU A 4 29.86 18.31 -34.21
N PHE A 5 29.68 19.55 -33.74
CA PHE A 5 30.16 19.97 -32.41
C PHE A 5 29.44 19.21 -31.28
N LYS A 6 28.15 18.88 -31.44
CA LYS A 6 27.42 18.02 -30.49
C LYS A 6 27.96 16.59 -30.48
N TYR A 7 28.30 16.03 -31.64
CA TYR A 7 28.91 14.70 -31.71
C TYR A 7 30.35 14.69 -31.19
N LEU A 8 31.12 15.77 -31.41
CA LEU A 8 32.47 15.93 -30.87
C LEU A 8 32.46 16.03 -29.34
N VAL A 9 31.50 16.76 -28.76
CA VAL A 9 31.30 16.83 -27.30
C VAL A 9 30.85 15.49 -26.73
N LEU A 10 29.94 14.78 -27.41
CA LEU A 10 29.51 13.44 -26.99
C LEU A 10 30.66 12.42 -27.07
N PHE A 11 31.49 12.53 -28.11
CA PHE A 11 32.66 11.68 -28.33
C PHE A 11 33.78 11.96 -27.33
N LEU A 12 34.02 13.24 -26.99
CA LEU A 12 34.94 13.64 -25.92
C LEU A 12 34.46 13.18 -24.54
N LEU A 13 33.16 13.24 -24.25
CA LEU A 13 32.58 12.70 -23.02
C LEU A 13 32.71 11.17 -22.95
N LEU A 14 32.54 10.48 -24.08
CA LEU A 14 32.77 9.04 -24.19
C LEU A 14 34.25 8.66 -24.03
N ILE A 15 35.19 9.45 -24.57
CA ILE A 15 36.62 9.24 -24.38
C ILE A 15 37.01 9.47 -22.92
N ILE A 16 36.51 10.54 -22.28
CA ILE A 16 36.72 10.79 -20.85
C ILE A 16 36.16 9.63 -20.02
N PHE A 17 34.99 9.10 -20.39
CA PHE A 17 34.37 7.93 -19.77
C PHE A 17 35.16 6.62 -19.95
N PHE A 18 35.80 6.43 -21.11
CA PHE A 18 36.66 5.27 -21.37
C PHE A 18 38.03 5.39 -20.68
N ILE A 19 38.60 6.60 -20.61
CA ILE A 19 39.85 6.87 -19.89
C ILE A 19 39.64 6.71 -18.38
N SER A 20 38.49 7.14 -17.83
CA SER A 20 38.14 6.90 -16.43
C SER A 20 37.98 5.41 -16.12
N ASN A 21 37.35 4.64 -17.02
CA ASN A 21 37.22 3.18 -16.85
C ASN A 21 38.55 2.42 -17.02
N SER A 22 39.47 2.93 -17.85
CA SER A 22 40.79 2.32 -18.06
C SER A 22 41.77 2.62 -16.91
N CYS A 23 41.57 3.70 -16.15
CA CYS A 23 42.38 4.00 -14.97
C CYS A 23 41.91 3.25 -13.71
N ILE A 24 40.64 2.81 -13.68
CA ILE A 24 40.08 1.98 -12.60
C ILE A 24 40.72 0.57 -12.57
N SER A 25 41.29 0.09 -13.69
CA SER A 25 41.99 -1.21 -13.73
C SER A 25 43.40 -1.19 -13.13
N TYR A 26 43.93 -0.04 -12.67
CA TYR A 26 45.31 0.08 -12.15
C TYR A 26 45.44 0.68 -10.75
N GLY A 27 44.35 0.76 -9.97
CA GLY A 27 44.43 0.95 -8.51
C GLY A 27 45.19 2.20 -8.04
N LYS A 28 44.93 3.37 -8.63
CA LYS A 28 45.38 4.67 -8.08
C LYS A 28 44.21 5.54 -7.64
N ASP A 29 44.35 6.09 -6.44
CA ASP A 29 43.33 6.78 -5.66
C ASP A 29 42.83 8.07 -6.36
N ILE A 30 41.59 8.02 -6.85
CA ILE A 30 40.88 9.09 -7.55
C ILE A 30 40.64 10.32 -6.66
N ASN A 31 40.60 10.13 -5.33
CA ASN A 31 40.30 11.22 -4.38
C ASN A 31 41.37 12.32 -4.37
N SER A 32 42.61 11.98 -4.72
CA SER A 32 43.74 12.93 -4.77
C SER A 32 43.64 13.92 -5.94
N ILE A 33 43.02 13.55 -7.06
CA ILE A 33 43.05 14.34 -8.30
C ILE A 33 41.78 15.20 -8.46
N LEU A 34 40.62 14.69 -8.04
CA LEU A 34 39.34 15.41 -8.22
C LEU A 34 38.95 16.31 -7.03
N GLY A 35 39.55 16.11 -5.85
CA GLY A 35 39.22 16.83 -4.62
C GLY A 35 39.53 18.34 -4.62
N LYS A 36 40.28 18.86 -5.62
CA LYS A 36 40.69 20.28 -5.64
C LYS A 36 40.09 21.15 -6.74
N LYS A 37 39.29 20.63 -7.68
CA LYS A 37 38.83 21.45 -8.84
C LYS A 37 37.33 21.53 -9.12
N LEU A 38 36.46 20.71 -8.52
CA LEU A 38 35.03 20.69 -8.92
C LEU A 38 34.00 21.10 -7.88
N ASN A 39 34.29 21.16 -6.58
CA ASN A 39 33.38 21.71 -5.56
C ASN A 39 31.88 21.35 -5.75
N LEU A 40 31.58 20.10 -6.14
CA LEU A 40 30.22 19.60 -6.34
C LEU A 40 29.86 18.75 -5.13
N LYS A 41 29.13 19.34 -4.17
CA LYS A 41 28.49 18.60 -3.07
C LYS A 41 27.43 17.65 -3.64
N GLU A 42 27.38 16.42 -3.16
CA GLU A 42 26.39 15.36 -3.47
C GLU A 42 24.94 15.88 -3.53
N SER A 43 24.60 16.85 -2.68
CA SER A 43 23.31 17.57 -2.68
C SER A 43 22.91 18.18 -4.04
N LYS A 44 23.87 18.49 -4.91
CA LYS A 44 23.63 19.16 -6.19
C LYS A 44 23.22 18.17 -7.28
N ILE A 45 23.73 16.93 -7.24
CA ILE A 45 23.41 15.86 -8.21
C ILE A 45 21.99 15.32 -7.98
N ASN A 46 21.60 15.08 -6.72
CA ASN A 46 20.22 14.72 -6.37
C ASN A 46 19.24 15.84 -6.75
N ARG A 47 19.64 17.10 -6.55
CA ARG A 47 18.84 18.26 -6.97
C ARG A 47 18.69 18.34 -8.49
N ASP A 48 19.69 17.94 -9.26
CA ASP A 48 19.66 17.99 -10.73
C ASP A 48 18.89 16.81 -11.37
N LEU A 49 18.85 15.63 -10.74
CA LEU A 49 18.04 14.49 -11.20
C LEU A 49 16.55 14.62 -10.81
N ASN A 50 16.24 15.27 -9.68
CA ASN A 50 14.87 15.59 -9.28
C ASN A 50 14.19 16.63 -10.19
N LYS A 51 14.97 17.37 -11.01
CA LYS A 51 14.45 18.26 -12.08
C LYS A 51 13.64 17.54 -13.16
N LEU A 52 13.64 16.19 -13.18
CA LEU A 52 12.89 15.36 -14.11
C LEU A 52 11.56 14.83 -13.54
N SER A 53 11.16 15.24 -12.32
CA SER A 53 9.86 14.83 -11.77
C SER A 53 8.72 15.36 -12.66
N PRO A 54 7.78 14.50 -13.09
CA PRO A 54 6.77 14.91 -14.06
C PRO A 54 5.79 15.92 -13.43
N LYS A 55 5.65 17.08 -14.09
CA LYS A 55 4.53 18.00 -13.87
C LYS A 55 3.22 17.33 -14.21
N ILE A 56 2.14 17.76 -13.54
CA ILE A 56 0.82 17.58 -14.11
C ILE A 56 0.80 18.35 -15.43
N SER A 57 0.70 17.62 -16.53
CA SER A 57 0.57 18.21 -17.85
C SER A 57 -0.90 18.34 -18.21
N ASN A 58 -1.27 19.45 -18.84
CA ASN A 58 -2.56 19.57 -19.50
C ASN A 58 -2.54 18.61 -20.70
N GLY A 59 -3.41 17.60 -20.69
CA GLY A 59 -3.52 16.67 -21.81
C GLY A 59 -3.85 17.43 -23.11
N LYS A 60 -3.15 17.13 -24.21
CA LYS A 60 -3.54 17.66 -25.53
C LYS A 60 -4.93 17.13 -25.88
N ALA A 61 -5.75 17.98 -26.53
CA ALA A 61 -7.16 17.73 -26.85
C ALA A 61 -7.49 16.34 -27.45
N LYS A 62 -6.55 15.70 -28.17
CA LYS A 62 -6.77 14.35 -28.77
C LYS A 62 -6.80 13.18 -27.78
N ASP A 63 -6.03 13.21 -26.68
CA ASP A 63 -6.11 12.19 -25.61
C ASP A 63 -7.26 12.49 -24.64
N VAL A 64 -7.56 13.79 -24.47
CA VAL A 64 -8.60 14.28 -23.56
C VAL A 64 -10.00 13.97 -24.10
N ASP A 65 -10.23 14.02 -25.42
CA ASP A 65 -11.55 13.75 -26.01
C ASP A 65 -12.05 12.33 -25.77
N VAL A 66 -11.17 11.31 -25.83
CA VAL A 66 -11.55 9.92 -25.56
C VAL A 66 -11.94 9.75 -24.09
N SER A 67 -11.21 10.38 -23.16
CA SER A 67 -11.53 10.34 -21.72
C SER A 67 -12.80 11.14 -21.38
N LYS A 68 -13.05 12.27 -22.06
CA LYS A 68 -14.26 13.08 -21.88
C LYS A 68 -15.50 12.29 -22.23
N ASN A 69 -15.52 11.61 -23.37
CA ASN A 69 -16.66 10.77 -23.76
C ASN A 69 -16.95 9.66 -22.75
N LYS A 70 -15.92 9.04 -22.18
CA LYS A 70 -16.10 7.98 -21.16
C LYS A 70 -16.57 8.52 -19.80
N LEU A 71 -16.25 9.77 -19.46
CA LEU A 71 -16.62 10.41 -18.18
C LEU A 71 -17.99 11.12 -18.21
N GLN A 72 -18.67 11.19 -19.36
CA GLN A 72 -19.99 11.83 -19.50
C GLN A 72 -21.05 11.24 -18.55
N ILE A 73 -20.98 9.94 -18.23
CA ILE A 73 -21.91 9.33 -17.28
C ILE A 73 -21.75 9.91 -15.87
N VAL A 74 -20.50 10.22 -15.48
CA VAL A 74 -20.21 10.85 -14.17
C VAL A 74 -20.76 12.27 -14.15
N ASP A 75 -20.58 13.01 -15.24
CA ASP A 75 -21.13 14.36 -15.41
C ASP A 75 -22.65 14.37 -15.26
N LYS A 76 -23.32 13.49 -16.01
CA LYS A 76 -24.78 13.35 -15.97
C LYS A 76 -25.28 13.05 -14.56
N ILE A 77 -24.63 12.13 -13.85
CA ILE A 77 -25.03 11.75 -12.48
C ILE A 77 -24.97 12.96 -11.54
N ILE A 78 -23.85 13.69 -11.54
CA ILE A 78 -23.69 14.87 -10.68
C ILE A 78 -24.72 15.96 -11.07
N GLU A 79 -24.92 16.20 -12.36
CA GLU A 79 -25.87 17.20 -12.88
C GLU A 79 -27.34 16.87 -12.56
N ASP A 80 -27.73 15.60 -12.61
CA ASP A 80 -29.07 15.16 -12.25
C ASP A 80 -29.31 15.40 -10.74
N GLU A 81 -28.34 15.10 -9.89
CA GLU A 81 -28.45 15.29 -8.45
C GLU A 81 -28.49 16.77 -8.04
N ILE A 82 -27.83 17.65 -8.80
CA ILE A 82 -27.95 19.12 -8.66
C ILE A 82 -29.35 19.63 -9.01
N LYS A 83 -30.09 18.90 -9.86
CA LYS A 83 -31.51 19.18 -10.16
C LYS A 83 -32.46 18.50 -9.16
N GLY A 84 -31.91 17.82 -8.16
CA GLY A 84 -32.67 17.04 -7.18
C GLY A 84 -33.19 15.70 -7.71
N ILE A 85 -32.65 15.21 -8.82
CA ILE A 85 -33.04 13.96 -9.47
C ILE A 85 -32.18 12.81 -8.93
N ASN A 86 -32.81 11.68 -8.63
CA ASN A 86 -32.10 10.46 -8.28
C ASN A 86 -31.41 9.89 -9.54
N SER A 87 -30.09 9.82 -9.53
CA SER A 87 -29.32 9.41 -10.72
C SER A 87 -29.54 7.95 -11.13
N VAL A 88 -30.07 7.12 -10.23
CA VAL A 88 -30.33 5.69 -10.45
C VAL A 88 -31.73 5.47 -10.99
N THR A 89 -32.74 6.11 -10.39
CA THR A 89 -34.16 5.88 -10.73
C THR A 89 -34.74 6.92 -11.68
N GLY A 90 -34.07 8.05 -11.90
CA GLY A 90 -34.59 9.20 -12.65
C GLY A 90 -35.69 9.99 -11.91
N GLU A 91 -35.98 9.63 -10.67
CA GLU A 91 -37.04 10.21 -9.87
C GLU A 91 -36.68 11.61 -9.35
N ASN A 92 -37.60 12.56 -9.39
CA ASN A 92 -37.41 13.85 -8.71
C ASN A 92 -37.61 13.68 -7.19
N MET A 93 -36.50 13.65 -6.44
CA MET A 93 -36.51 13.35 -5.01
C MET A 93 -37.14 14.47 -4.16
N ILE A 94 -37.12 15.71 -4.65
CA ILE A 94 -37.73 16.86 -3.97
C ILE A 94 -39.25 16.80 -4.11
N LYS A 95 -39.76 16.63 -5.33
CA LYS A 95 -41.21 16.52 -5.59
C LYS A 95 -41.84 15.34 -4.86
N ASN A 96 -41.08 14.26 -4.69
CA ASN A 96 -41.54 13.05 -4.00
C ASN A 96 -41.25 13.06 -2.49
N ASN A 97 -40.87 14.21 -1.91
CA ASN A 97 -40.62 14.38 -0.47
C ASN A 97 -39.56 13.42 0.13
N LYS A 98 -38.65 12.90 -0.71
CA LYS A 98 -37.52 12.07 -0.24
C LYS A 98 -36.41 12.92 0.36
N VAL A 99 -36.25 14.14 -0.12
CA VAL A 99 -35.37 15.20 0.41
C VAL A 99 -36.07 16.54 0.33
N LYS A 100 -35.58 17.54 1.09
CA LYS A 100 -36.04 18.94 1.00
C LYS A 100 -35.11 19.81 0.14
N SER A 101 -33.96 19.30 -0.28
CA SER A 101 -32.96 20.03 -1.06
C SER A 101 -32.29 19.16 -2.11
N GLU A 102 -31.98 19.76 -3.25
CA GLU A 102 -31.03 19.27 -4.25
C GLU A 102 -29.61 19.18 -3.69
N PHE A 103 -28.73 18.49 -4.44
CA PHE A 103 -27.29 18.49 -4.17
C PHE A 103 -26.69 19.87 -4.47
N PRO A 104 -25.94 20.51 -3.55
CA PRO A 104 -25.51 21.91 -3.70
C PRO A 104 -24.55 22.14 -4.89
N GLY A 105 -23.37 21.52 -4.83
CA GLY A 105 -22.30 21.74 -5.79
C GLY A 105 -21.10 20.84 -5.53
N ALA A 106 -20.26 20.71 -6.55
CA ALA A 106 -19.08 19.86 -6.51
C ALA A 106 -17.97 20.36 -7.45
N ILE A 107 -16.73 19.99 -7.15
CA ILE A 107 -15.61 19.96 -8.08
C ILE A 107 -15.12 18.51 -8.15
N LEU A 108 -14.99 17.99 -9.38
CA LEU A 108 -14.36 16.71 -9.66
C LEU A 108 -13.07 16.94 -10.44
N THR A 109 -11.95 16.55 -9.83
CA THR A 109 -10.62 16.60 -10.44
C THR A 109 -10.06 15.20 -10.56
N ILE A 110 -9.58 14.83 -11.75
CA ILE A 110 -8.99 13.53 -12.03
C ILE A 110 -7.66 13.71 -12.76
N VAL A 111 -6.61 13.12 -12.19
CA VAL A 111 -5.28 13.02 -12.81
C VAL A 111 -5.02 11.55 -13.10
N LYS A 112 -4.55 11.25 -14.31
CA LYS A 112 -4.13 9.91 -14.71
C LYS A 112 -2.81 10.01 -15.44
N ASP A 113 -1.83 9.21 -15.04
CA ASP A 113 -0.50 9.18 -15.65
C ASP A 113 0.20 10.55 -15.70
N GLY A 114 0.05 11.35 -14.63
CA GLY A 114 0.57 12.72 -14.57
C GLY A 114 -0.10 13.70 -15.55
N LYS A 115 -1.26 13.35 -16.11
CA LYS A 115 -2.08 14.23 -16.95
C LYS A 115 -3.36 14.60 -16.24
N LEU A 116 -3.69 15.89 -16.21
CA LEU A 116 -5.01 16.35 -15.75
C LEU A 116 -6.05 15.99 -16.83
N ILE A 117 -6.81 14.92 -16.60
CA ILE A 117 -7.81 14.43 -17.57
C ILE A 117 -9.18 15.07 -17.36
N LYS A 118 -9.48 15.49 -16.12
CA LYS A 118 -10.71 16.22 -15.78
C LYS A 118 -10.46 17.23 -14.67
N ASN A 119 -11.01 18.43 -14.85
CA ASN A 119 -11.19 19.42 -13.80
C ASN A 119 -12.52 20.15 -14.11
N SER A 120 -13.59 19.76 -13.43
CA SER A 120 -14.94 20.25 -13.73
C SER A 120 -15.67 20.65 -12.46
N SER A 121 -16.45 21.73 -12.55
CA SER A 121 -17.26 22.26 -11.46
C SER A 121 -18.74 22.15 -11.80
N TYR A 122 -19.56 21.89 -10.77
CA TYR A 122 -20.99 21.69 -10.90
C TYR A 122 -21.74 22.38 -9.78
N GLY A 123 -22.96 22.82 -10.07
CA GLY A 123 -23.88 23.38 -9.07
C GLY A 123 -23.40 24.72 -8.55
N TYR A 124 -23.59 24.96 -7.25
CA TYR A 124 -23.55 26.29 -6.67
C TYR A 124 -22.73 26.35 -5.38
N LYS A 125 -22.16 27.52 -5.10
CA LYS A 125 -21.33 27.78 -3.91
C LYS A 125 -22.15 27.80 -2.62
N LYS A 126 -23.39 28.27 -2.70
CA LYS A 126 -24.33 28.40 -1.58
C LYS A 126 -25.76 28.34 -2.14
N ILE A 127 -26.56 27.36 -1.72
CA ILE A 127 -27.98 27.22 -2.10
C ILE A 127 -28.95 27.53 -0.94
N TRP A 128 -28.46 27.45 0.30
CA TRP A 128 -29.21 27.84 1.50
C TRP A 128 -28.43 28.89 2.29
N ASP A 129 -29.13 29.95 2.69
CA ASP A 129 -28.68 30.93 3.66
C ASP A 129 -29.59 30.84 4.91
N LYS A 130 -29.06 30.27 5.98
CA LYS A 130 -29.82 29.73 7.12
C LYS A 130 -30.98 28.85 6.63
N TYR A 131 -32.20 29.25 6.95
CA TYR A 131 -33.42 28.54 6.56
C TYR A 131 -34.00 29.01 5.23
N LYS A 132 -33.39 30.00 4.56
CA LYS A 132 -33.86 30.57 3.30
C LYS A 132 -33.15 29.93 2.11
N LYS A 133 -33.93 29.38 1.18
CA LYS A 133 -33.40 28.89 -0.10
C LYS A 133 -33.06 30.09 -1.00
N ILE A 134 -31.86 30.10 -1.58
CA ILE A 134 -31.43 31.14 -2.51
C ILE A 134 -32.06 30.87 -3.87
N LYS A 135 -32.72 31.88 -4.44
CA LYS A 135 -33.46 31.76 -5.70
C LYS A 135 -32.53 31.65 -6.93
N ASN A 136 -31.46 32.46 -6.94
CA ASN A 136 -30.45 32.51 -8.00
C ASN A 136 -29.05 32.40 -7.37
N PRO A 137 -28.63 31.19 -6.97
CA PRO A 137 -27.35 31.01 -6.30
C PRO A 137 -26.16 31.10 -7.27
N ASP A 138 -25.01 31.55 -6.76
CA ASP A 138 -23.78 31.65 -7.55
C ASP A 138 -23.20 30.28 -7.89
N LYS A 139 -22.85 30.10 -9.16
CA LYS A 139 -22.26 28.84 -9.65
C LYS A 139 -20.88 28.61 -9.06
N THR A 140 -20.56 27.35 -8.82
CA THR A 140 -19.16 26.94 -8.56
C THR A 140 -18.32 27.12 -9.81
N THR A 141 -17.02 27.30 -9.59
CA THR A 141 -16.00 27.27 -10.64
C THR A 141 -14.87 26.35 -10.20
N VAL A 142 -13.99 25.93 -11.11
CA VAL A 142 -12.80 25.12 -10.74
C VAL A 142 -11.86 25.83 -9.74
N ASN A 143 -11.97 27.16 -9.63
CA ASN A 143 -11.21 27.99 -8.68
C ASN A 143 -11.93 28.19 -7.33
N THR A 144 -13.16 27.68 -7.17
CA THR A 144 -13.90 27.80 -5.92
C THR A 144 -13.18 27.02 -4.82
N MET A 145 -12.92 27.69 -3.71
CA MET A 145 -12.26 27.09 -2.55
C MET A 145 -13.29 26.37 -1.67
N TYR A 146 -12.89 25.24 -1.10
CA TYR A 146 -13.70 24.47 -0.16
C TYR A 146 -12.95 24.29 1.15
N ASP A 147 -13.68 24.29 2.28
CA ASP A 147 -13.16 23.75 3.53
C ASP A 147 -12.98 22.24 3.35
N ILE A 148 -11.72 21.78 3.37
CA ILE A 148 -11.40 20.38 3.12
C ILE A 148 -11.47 19.51 4.38
N ALA A 149 -11.85 20.08 5.53
CA ALA A 149 -12.02 19.40 6.81
C ALA A 149 -10.82 18.48 7.12
N SER A 150 -11.06 17.21 7.45
CA SER A 150 -10.00 16.27 7.85
C SER A 150 -8.94 15.97 6.78
N ASN A 151 -9.13 16.34 5.51
CA ASN A 151 -8.01 16.32 4.55
C ASN A 151 -6.87 17.27 4.97
N THR A 152 -7.14 18.26 5.84
CA THR A 152 -6.11 19.09 6.52
C THR A 152 -5.03 18.24 7.18
N LYS A 153 -5.42 17.12 7.81
CA LYS A 153 -4.49 16.17 8.43
C LYS A 153 -3.39 15.77 7.44
N MET A 154 -3.78 15.44 6.22
CA MET A 154 -2.91 14.89 5.19
C MET A 154 -2.02 15.98 4.58
N TYR A 155 -2.64 17.08 4.19
CA TYR A 155 -2.01 18.09 3.33
C TYR A 155 -1.40 19.27 4.08
N ALA A 156 -1.61 19.38 5.39
CA ALA A 156 -0.87 20.29 6.27
C ALA A 156 0.03 19.48 7.21
N THR A 157 -0.57 18.79 8.19
CA THR A 157 0.16 18.19 9.31
C THR A 157 1.06 17.03 8.89
N ASN A 158 0.53 16.06 8.14
CA ASN A 158 1.33 14.92 7.67
C ASN A 158 2.48 15.37 6.79
N TYR A 159 2.25 16.30 5.85
CA TYR A 159 3.31 16.82 4.99
C TYR A 159 4.36 17.57 5.78
N ALA A 160 3.96 18.37 6.77
CA ALA A 160 4.90 19.01 7.68
C ALA A 160 5.76 17.98 8.43
N ILE A 161 5.14 16.94 9.00
CA ILE A 161 5.84 15.87 9.72
C ILE A 161 6.78 15.10 8.78
N MET A 162 6.34 14.72 7.58
CA MET A 162 7.17 14.04 6.58
C MET A 162 8.40 14.87 6.20
N LYS A 163 8.23 16.18 5.99
CA LYS A 163 9.33 17.11 5.72
C LYS A 163 10.28 17.25 6.91
N LEU A 164 9.77 17.34 8.13
CA LEU A 164 10.61 17.41 9.33
C LEU A 164 11.40 16.11 9.56
N ILE A 165 10.82 14.94 9.26
CA ILE A 165 11.53 13.65 9.29
C ILE A 165 12.63 13.61 8.22
N TYR A 166 12.31 14.06 7.00
CA TYR A 166 13.29 14.17 5.92
C TYR A 166 14.46 15.08 6.28
N GLU A 167 14.18 16.21 6.94
CA GLU A 167 15.17 17.15 7.46
C GLU A 167 15.86 16.67 8.74
N LYS A 168 15.54 15.47 9.23
CA LYS A 168 16.07 14.86 10.47
C LYS A 168 15.83 15.72 11.72
N LYS A 169 14.78 16.55 11.72
CA LYS A 169 14.34 17.37 12.86
C LYS A 169 13.32 16.66 13.75
N LEU A 170 12.78 15.54 13.28
CA LEU A 170 11.77 14.74 13.98
C LEU A 170 11.99 13.26 13.67
N SER A 171 11.81 12.39 14.65
CA SER A 171 11.72 10.94 14.46
C SER A 171 10.30 10.44 14.72
N LEU A 172 9.88 9.40 14.00
CA LEU A 172 8.62 8.70 14.28
C LEU A 172 8.60 8.09 15.69
N ASP A 173 9.76 7.75 16.23
CA ASP A 173 9.89 7.11 17.54
C ASP A 173 10.16 8.13 18.67
N ASP A 174 10.16 9.42 18.36
CA ASP A 174 10.25 10.45 19.40
C ASP A 174 9.00 10.40 20.29
N LYS A 175 9.20 10.58 21.59
CA LYS A 175 8.11 10.60 22.55
C LYS A 175 7.34 11.91 22.51
N VAL A 176 6.03 11.85 22.67
CA VAL A 176 5.16 13.04 22.73
C VAL A 176 5.49 13.95 23.91
N GLU A 177 5.88 13.36 25.06
CA GLU A 177 6.27 14.12 26.27
C GLU A 177 7.46 15.06 26.05
N ASN A 178 8.28 14.83 25.02
CA ASN A 178 9.39 15.72 24.67
C ASN A 178 8.92 17.07 24.10
N TYR A 179 7.69 17.13 23.59
CA TYR A 179 7.16 18.29 22.85
C TYR A 179 5.92 18.91 23.51
N LEU A 180 5.11 18.10 24.21
CA LEU A 180 3.91 18.55 24.90
C LEU A 180 4.12 18.49 26.42
N GLU A 181 4.20 19.66 27.04
CA GLU A 181 4.35 19.79 28.49
C GLU A 181 3.19 19.14 29.24
N ASN A 182 3.49 18.58 30.42
CA ASN A 182 2.53 17.87 31.28
C ASN A 182 1.83 16.66 30.62
N TYR A 183 2.33 16.15 29.50
CA TYR A 183 1.81 14.95 28.85
C TYR A 183 2.21 13.68 29.61
N LYS A 184 1.57 13.47 30.75
CA LYS A 184 1.82 12.35 31.68
C LYS A 184 0.51 11.78 32.20
N ASP A 185 0.56 10.54 32.67
CA ASP A 185 -0.59 9.93 33.34
C ASP A 185 -0.82 10.63 34.68
N ASN A 186 -2.05 11.07 34.94
CA ASN A 186 -2.40 11.55 36.27
C ASN A 186 -2.43 10.36 37.26
N ASN A 187 -2.25 10.64 38.56
CA ASN A 187 -2.17 9.60 39.59
C ASN A 187 -3.40 8.66 39.60
N THR A 188 -4.57 9.20 39.27
CA THR A 188 -5.86 8.49 39.19
C THR A 188 -6.15 7.81 37.84
N ALA A 189 -5.24 7.87 36.86
CA ALA A 189 -5.50 7.36 35.53
C ALA A 189 -5.66 5.84 35.56
N LYS A 190 -6.80 5.34 35.05
CA LYS A 190 -7.10 3.90 34.98
C LYS A 190 -6.24 3.18 33.94
N ILE A 191 -5.87 3.89 32.88
CA ILE A 191 -5.01 3.41 31.80
C ILE A 191 -3.75 4.26 31.83
N LYS A 192 -2.60 3.58 31.84
CA LYS A 192 -1.27 4.19 31.90
C LYS A 192 -0.53 3.98 30.58
N GLY A 193 0.56 4.70 30.38
CA GLY A 193 1.48 4.53 29.26
C GLY A 193 1.72 5.79 28.43
N LYS A 194 1.28 6.98 28.89
CA LYS A 194 1.51 8.23 28.16
C LYS A 194 2.97 8.54 27.89
N ASP A 195 3.84 8.19 28.83
CA ASP A 195 5.30 8.35 28.75
C ASP A 195 5.94 7.48 27.64
N LYS A 196 5.19 6.55 27.05
CA LYS A 196 5.66 5.66 25.97
C LYS A 196 5.08 6.02 24.60
N ILE A 197 4.12 6.94 24.54
CA ILE A 197 3.46 7.31 23.28
C ILE A 197 4.44 8.11 22.41
N THR A 198 4.55 7.70 21.16
CA THR A 198 5.43 8.29 20.16
C THR A 198 4.66 9.04 19.07
N ILE A 199 5.37 9.79 18.24
CA ILE A 199 4.82 10.43 17.03
C ILE A 199 4.12 9.40 16.13
N ARG A 200 4.70 8.22 15.97
CA ARG A 200 4.13 7.09 15.23
C ARG A 200 2.76 6.70 15.78
N ASN A 201 2.60 6.69 17.10
CA ASN A 201 1.33 6.30 17.71
C ASN A 201 0.21 7.31 17.42
N LEU A 202 0.53 8.61 17.46
CA LEU A 202 -0.41 9.67 17.09
C LEU A 202 -0.82 9.56 15.61
N LEU A 203 0.15 9.38 14.71
CA LEU A 203 -0.10 9.25 13.27
C LEU A 203 -0.97 8.03 12.94
N ARG A 204 -0.81 6.93 13.68
CA ARG A 204 -1.58 5.68 13.50
C ARG A 204 -2.92 5.67 14.20
N HIS A 205 -3.24 6.70 14.98
CA HIS A 205 -4.43 6.71 15.82
C HIS A 205 -4.50 5.53 16.80
N ASN A 206 -3.36 5.12 17.36
CA ASN A 206 -3.28 4.03 18.34
C ASN A 206 -2.68 4.47 19.67
N ALA A 207 -2.65 5.78 19.93
CA ALA A 207 -2.09 6.37 21.14
C ALA A 207 -2.94 6.17 22.40
N GLY A 208 -4.18 5.69 22.30
CA GLY A 208 -5.08 5.53 23.46
C GLY A 208 -6.02 6.71 23.71
N HIS A 209 -5.96 7.78 22.91
CA HIS A 209 -6.83 8.95 23.05
C HIS A 209 -8.29 8.69 22.61
N SER A 210 -9.23 9.43 23.17
CA SER A 210 -10.62 9.45 22.67
C SER A 210 -10.73 10.09 21.28
N VAL A 211 -11.86 9.89 20.61
CA VAL A 211 -12.10 10.44 19.26
C VAL A 211 -12.03 11.98 19.24
N SER A 212 -12.63 12.63 20.23
CA SER A 212 -12.71 14.08 20.33
C SER A 212 -13.07 14.49 21.77
N ILE A 213 -12.79 15.74 22.12
CA ILE A 213 -13.31 16.43 23.30
C ILE A 213 -13.90 17.77 22.85
N ASP A 214 -15.11 18.09 23.33
CA ASP A 214 -15.80 19.33 23.00
C ASP A 214 -15.27 20.48 23.89
N PHE A 215 -13.98 20.84 23.75
CA PHE A 215 -13.29 21.84 24.58
C PHE A 215 -14.04 23.18 24.69
N TYR A 216 -14.76 23.56 23.63
CA TYR A 216 -15.57 24.77 23.53
C TYR A 216 -16.92 24.69 24.26
N ASN A 217 -17.29 23.54 24.82
CA ASN A 217 -18.53 23.35 25.55
C ASN A 217 -18.25 23.06 27.03
N LYS A 218 -18.40 24.08 27.88
CA LYS A 218 -18.09 24.00 29.33
C LYS A 218 -18.80 22.85 30.04
N LYS A 219 -20.05 22.56 29.67
CA LYS A 219 -20.83 21.47 30.27
C LYS A 219 -20.27 20.08 29.93
N LYS A 220 -19.69 19.91 28.75
CA LYS A 220 -19.12 18.64 28.29
C LYS A 220 -17.64 18.48 28.64
N ALA A 221 -16.86 19.57 28.54
CA ALA A 221 -15.42 19.54 28.76
C ALA A 221 -15.03 19.56 30.24
N GLY A 222 -15.86 20.13 31.12
CA GLY A 222 -15.53 20.30 32.54
C GLY A 222 -14.21 21.06 32.69
N ASP A 223 -13.25 20.45 33.41
CA ASP A 223 -11.91 21.02 33.66
C ASP A 223 -11.04 21.12 32.39
N LEU A 224 -11.46 20.52 31.28
CA LEU A 224 -10.80 20.64 29.98
C LEU A 224 -11.36 21.80 29.15
N TYR A 225 -12.31 22.60 29.66
CA TYR A 225 -12.87 23.72 28.90
C TYR A 225 -11.79 24.71 28.47
N ALA A 226 -11.77 25.06 27.18
CA ALA A 226 -10.79 25.94 26.58
C ALA A 226 -11.37 26.68 25.37
N LEU A 227 -11.12 28.00 25.30
CA LEU A 227 -11.56 28.87 24.20
C LEU A 227 -10.40 29.57 23.48
N ASN A 228 -9.17 29.20 23.79
CA ASN A 228 -8.00 29.65 23.06
C ASN A 228 -6.93 28.56 22.99
N LYS A 229 -5.94 28.81 22.14
CA LYS A 229 -4.92 27.82 21.80
C LYS A 229 -4.10 27.42 23.02
N GLU A 230 -3.67 28.37 23.84
CA GLU A 230 -2.85 28.10 25.01
C GLU A 230 -3.57 27.20 26.01
N GLU A 231 -4.82 27.54 26.35
CA GLU A 231 -5.68 26.71 27.20
C GLU A 231 -5.89 25.31 26.62
N THR A 232 -6.09 25.22 25.30
CA THR A 232 -6.35 23.95 24.61
C THR A 232 -5.13 23.05 24.61
N ILE A 233 -3.94 23.59 24.37
CA ILE A 233 -2.69 22.82 24.47
C ILE A 233 -2.48 22.31 25.90
N ASN A 234 -2.72 23.16 26.90
CA ASN A 234 -2.66 22.76 28.30
C ASN A 234 -3.68 21.67 28.64
N ALA A 235 -4.89 21.71 28.06
CA ALA A 235 -5.91 20.69 28.21
C ALA A 235 -5.48 19.37 27.55
N LEU A 236 -4.92 19.40 26.32
CA LEU A 236 -4.43 18.21 25.60
C LEU A 236 -3.41 17.42 26.42
N GLY A 237 -2.50 18.09 27.15
CA GLY A 237 -1.54 17.44 28.05
C GLY A 237 -2.21 16.57 29.13
N LYS A 238 -3.41 16.96 29.58
CA LYS A 238 -4.13 16.37 30.72
C LYS A 238 -5.12 15.26 30.35
N ILE A 239 -5.44 15.07 29.07
CA ILE A 239 -6.50 14.13 28.63
C ILE A 239 -6.16 12.69 29.02
N PRO A 240 -7.04 11.95 29.73
CA PRO A 240 -6.76 10.55 30.06
C PRO A 240 -6.82 9.65 28.82
N LEU A 241 -6.06 8.56 28.83
CA LEU A 241 -6.20 7.48 27.85
C LEU A 241 -7.51 6.71 28.10
N VAL A 242 -8.19 6.30 27.02
CA VAL A 242 -9.45 5.55 27.06
C VAL A 242 -9.30 4.10 26.59
N TYR A 243 -8.13 3.74 26.05
CA TYR A 243 -7.70 2.36 25.77
C TYR A 243 -6.17 2.27 25.85
N GLU A 244 -5.63 1.06 26.05
CA GLU A 244 -4.18 0.84 26.11
C GLU A 244 -3.53 1.16 24.75
N PRO A 245 -2.43 1.93 24.71
CA PRO A 245 -1.72 2.23 23.47
C PRO A 245 -1.33 0.98 22.68
N GLU A 246 -1.34 1.07 21.35
CA GLU A 246 -0.99 -0.02 20.41
C GLU A 246 -1.89 -1.26 20.47
N THR A 247 -3.09 -1.16 21.06
CA THR A 247 -4.05 -2.28 21.08
C THR A 247 -5.18 -2.12 20.05
N LYS A 248 -5.47 -0.89 19.60
CA LYS A 248 -6.54 -0.56 18.65
C LYS A 248 -6.19 0.71 17.86
N ASN A 249 -6.77 0.85 16.66
CA ASN A 249 -6.78 2.11 15.92
C ASN A 249 -8.16 2.79 16.13
N ILE A 250 -8.17 3.96 16.76
CA ILE A 250 -9.38 4.78 16.96
C ILE A 250 -9.07 6.19 16.48
N TYR A 251 -9.68 6.59 15.35
CA TYR A 251 -9.58 7.93 14.79
C TYR A 251 -9.74 9.01 15.88
N SER A 252 -8.76 9.89 16.02
CA SER A 252 -8.75 10.94 17.04
C SER A 252 -8.34 12.28 16.47
N ASP A 253 -9.18 13.30 16.65
CA ASP A 253 -8.79 14.68 16.35
C ASP A 253 -7.69 15.16 17.30
N LEU A 254 -7.66 14.65 18.53
CA LEU A 254 -6.68 15.03 19.56
C LEU A 254 -5.26 14.69 19.12
N ASP A 255 -5.05 13.51 18.51
CA ASP A 255 -3.75 13.11 17.97
C ASP A 255 -3.20 14.16 17.01
N TYR A 256 -4.03 14.67 16.11
CA TYR A 256 -3.62 15.65 15.10
C TYR A 256 -3.56 17.08 15.63
N MET A 257 -4.34 17.43 16.65
CA MET A 257 -4.14 18.69 17.37
C MET A 257 -2.75 18.72 18.03
N ILE A 258 -2.35 17.61 18.66
CA ILE A 258 -1.02 17.44 19.25
C ILE A 258 0.06 17.48 18.16
N LEU A 259 -0.08 16.70 17.08
CA LEU A 259 0.90 16.71 15.97
C LEU A 259 1.06 18.11 15.34
N GLY A 260 -0.04 18.84 15.16
CA GLY A 260 -0.01 20.22 14.69
C GLY A 260 0.82 21.13 15.60
N TYR A 261 0.63 21.02 16.92
CA TYR A 261 1.43 21.77 17.91
C TYR A 261 2.91 21.34 17.93
N ILE A 262 3.20 20.05 17.76
CA ILE A 262 4.57 19.53 17.68
C ILE A 262 5.32 20.17 16.51
N VAL A 263 4.67 20.31 15.34
CA VAL A 263 5.25 21.03 14.19
C VAL A 263 5.62 22.46 14.60
N GLU A 264 4.73 23.17 15.31
CA GLU A 264 5.00 24.54 15.73
C GLU A 264 6.15 24.64 16.74
N LYS A 265 6.24 23.69 17.67
CA LYS A 265 7.34 23.63 18.64
C LYS A 265 8.69 23.38 17.99
N ILE A 266 8.75 22.52 16.99
CA ILE A 266 10.01 22.21 16.29
C ILE A 266 10.44 23.36 15.39
N THR A 267 9.48 24.03 14.75
CA THR A 267 9.75 25.05 13.73
C THR A 267 9.81 26.47 14.30
N ASN A 268 9.28 26.71 15.51
CA ASN A 268 8.98 28.03 16.06
C ASN A 268 8.10 28.90 15.14
N MET A 269 7.27 28.27 14.31
CA MET A 269 6.33 28.93 13.41
C MET A 269 4.92 28.40 13.65
N PRO A 270 3.87 29.23 13.57
CA PRO A 270 2.50 28.75 13.50
C PRO A 270 2.32 27.76 12.33
N LEU A 271 1.50 26.73 12.52
CA LEU A 271 1.35 25.64 11.54
C LEU A 271 1.00 26.19 10.15
N ASP A 272 0.05 27.13 10.08
CA ASP A 272 -0.39 27.73 8.82
C ASP A 272 0.74 28.49 8.10
N LYS A 273 1.63 29.15 8.84
CA LYS A 273 2.80 29.83 8.29
C LYS A 273 3.87 28.86 7.84
N TYR A 274 4.15 27.83 8.63
CA TYR A 274 5.13 26.82 8.23
C TYR A 274 4.75 26.16 6.91
N VAL A 275 3.52 25.63 6.79
CA VAL A 275 3.11 24.95 5.55
C VAL A 275 2.98 25.91 4.37
N GLU A 276 2.59 27.17 4.60
CA GLU A 276 2.52 28.18 3.55
C GLU A 276 3.90 28.50 2.96
N GLU A 277 4.89 28.79 3.81
CA GLU A 277 6.24 29.16 3.37
C GLU A 277 7.06 27.97 2.87
N GLU A 278 6.98 26.82 3.56
CA GLU A 278 7.88 25.69 3.33
C GLU A 278 7.34 24.64 2.36
N ILE A 279 6.04 24.70 2.01
CA ILE A 279 5.40 23.70 1.15
C ILE A 279 4.57 24.36 0.04
N TYR A 280 3.58 25.20 0.38
CA TYR A 280 2.60 25.69 -0.59
C TYR A 280 3.18 26.71 -1.57
N LYS A 281 3.89 27.74 -1.08
CA LYS A 281 4.54 28.74 -1.93
C LYS A 281 5.61 28.14 -2.85
N PRO A 282 6.52 27.25 -2.40
CA PRO A 282 7.47 26.55 -3.28
C PRO A 282 6.79 25.72 -4.38
N LEU A 283 5.61 25.17 -4.10
CA LEU A 283 4.79 24.44 -5.08
C LEU A 283 3.95 25.37 -5.97
N GLY A 284 3.94 26.68 -5.70
CA GLY A 284 3.17 27.69 -6.43
C GLY A 284 1.67 27.70 -6.12
N LEU A 285 1.24 27.11 -5.01
CA LEU A 285 -0.16 27.05 -4.59
C LEU A 285 -0.57 28.39 -3.99
N LYS A 286 -1.65 28.98 -4.51
CA LYS A 286 -2.13 30.32 -4.12
C LYS A 286 -3.44 30.25 -3.35
N ARG A 287 -4.26 29.23 -3.57
CA ARG A 287 -5.60 29.06 -2.99
C ARG A 287 -5.65 27.95 -1.94
N THR A 288 -4.49 27.45 -1.51
CA THR A 288 -4.36 26.45 -0.44
C THR A 288 -3.87 27.14 0.82
N CYS A 289 -4.78 27.39 1.76
CA CYS A 289 -4.46 28.14 2.96
C CYS A 289 -5.46 27.93 4.10
N PHE A 290 -5.00 28.15 5.33
CA PHE A 290 -5.88 28.35 6.48
C PHE A 290 -6.46 29.77 6.48
N ASN A 291 -7.62 29.94 7.11
CA ASN A 291 -8.27 31.25 7.34
C ASN A 291 -8.32 32.16 6.08
N PRO A 292 -8.92 31.70 4.97
CA PRO A 292 -8.85 32.40 3.68
C PRO A 292 -9.37 33.84 3.71
N LEU A 293 -10.43 34.13 4.49
CA LEU A 293 -10.95 35.50 4.63
C LEU A 293 -9.91 36.45 5.24
N LYS A 294 -9.13 35.97 6.22
CA LYS A 294 -8.03 36.74 6.82
C LYS A 294 -6.84 36.91 5.87
N LYS A 295 -6.79 36.15 4.77
CA LYS A 295 -5.75 36.19 3.74
C LYS A 295 -6.20 36.93 2.47
N GLY A 296 -7.32 37.65 2.53
CA GLY A 296 -7.78 38.53 1.45
C GLY A 296 -8.65 37.86 0.38
N PHE A 297 -9.07 36.61 0.59
CA PHE A 297 -10.09 36.00 -0.26
C PHE A 297 -11.48 36.49 0.14
N ASN A 298 -12.34 36.70 -0.85
CA ASN A 298 -13.73 37.08 -0.61
C ASN A 298 -14.59 35.84 -0.37
N GLU A 299 -15.66 35.98 0.42
CA GLU A 299 -16.63 34.88 0.65
C GLU A 299 -17.16 34.29 -0.66
N GLU A 300 -17.38 35.13 -1.68
CA GLU A 300 -17.84 34.73 -3.01
C GLU A 300 -16.90 33.77 -3.76
N GLU A 301 -15.62 33.69 -3.36
CA GLU A 301 -14.66 32.75 -3.94
C GLU A 301 -14.72 31.36 -3.27
N ILE A 302 -15.49 31.23 -2.20
CA ILE A 302 -15.47 30.08 -1.29
C ILE A 302 -16.88 29.47 -1.23
N ALA A 303 -16.95 28.14 -1.29
CA ALA A 303 -18.22 27.45 -1.10
C ALA A 303 -18.64 27.50 0.38
N ALA A 304 -19.93 27.74 0.63
CA ALA A 304 -20.51 27.66 1.97
C ALA A 304 -20.48 26.21 2.47
N THR A 305 -20.21 25.99 3.76
CA THR A 305 -20.20 24.66 4.36
C THR A 305 -21.57 24.30 4.91
N GLU A 306 -21.92 24.67 6.14
CA GLU A 306 -23.20 24.35 6.76
C GLU A 306 -24.12 25.57 6.80
N ARG A 307 -25.42 25.36 6.52
CA ARG A 307 -26.37 26.46 6.37
C ARG A 307 -26.71 27.18 7.68
N ASN A 308 -26.66 26.49 8.81
CA ASN A 308 -27.01 27.06 10.11
C ASN A 308 -25.86 26.89 11.10
N GLY A 309 -24.67 27.37 10.71
CA GLY A 309 -23.52 27.40 11.60
C GLY A 309 -22.95 26.01 11.86
N ASN A 310 -22.77 25.69 13.13
CA ASN A 310 -22.43 24.35 13.59
C ASN A 310 -23.61 23.68 14.30
N THR A 311 -24.83 24.17 14.11
CA THR A 311 -25.98 23.75 14.91
C THR A 311 -26.61 22.44 14.44
N ARG A 312 -26.28 21.94 13.25
CA ARG A 312 -26.96 20.82 12.58
C ARG A 312 -28.46 21.09 12.50
N ASP A 313 -28.80 22.26 11.98
CA ASP A 313 -30.17 22.82 11.96
C ASP A 313 -30.84 22.91 13.36
N GLY A 314 -30.06 23.27 14.37
CA GLY A 314 -30.53 23.49 15.75
C GLY A 314 -30.46 22.27 16.68
N MET A 315 -29.97 21.13 16.20
CA MET A 315 -29.80 19.92 17.02
C MET A 315 -28.65 20.01 18.03
N ILE A 316 -27.60 20.76 17.71
CA ILE A 316 -26.45 21.01 18.58
C ILE A 316 -26.54 22.45 19.08
N SER A 317 -26.32 22.62 20.39
CA SER A 317 -26.30 23.92 21.05
C SER A 317 -25.23 23.96 22.14
N PHE A 318 -24.53 25.09 22.20
CA PHE A 318 -23.62 25.48 23.26
C PHE A 318 -23.47 27.00 23.25
N GLU A 319 -22.90 27.55 24.32
CA GLU A 319 -22.70 29.00 24.46
C GLU A 319 -21.76 29.53 23.35
N GLY A 320 -22.20 30.57 22.62
CA GLY A 320 -21.41 31.18 21.54
C GLY A 320 -21.38 30.37 20.24
N ILE A 321 -22.23 29.34 20.09
CA ILE A 321 -22.34 28.59 18.83
C ILE A 321 -22.69 29.53 17.65
N ARG A 322 -21.92 29.43 16.56
CA ARG A 322 -22.24 30.07 15.28
C ARG A 322 -23.57 29.52 14.78
N ASP A 323 -24.46 30.42 14.38
CA ASP A 323 -25.80 30.12 13.86
C ASP A 323 -26.10 30.79 12.50
N TYR A 324 -25.07 31.27 11.80
CA TYR A 324 -25.15 31.81 10.43
C TYR A 324 -24.61 30.81 9.41
N THR A 325 -24.89 31.00 8.12
CA THR A 325 -24.29 30.13 7.08
C THR A 325 -22.78 30.29 7.06
N LEU A 326 -22.07 29.20 7.34
CA LEU A 326 -20.60 29.22 7.38
C LEU A 326 -20.05 29.26 5.95
N GLN A 327 -19.22 30.27 5.66
CA GLN A 327 -18.57 30.45 4.36
C GLN A 327 -17.22 31.14 4.57
N GLY A 328 -16.12 30.50 4.16
CA GLY A 328 -14.77 31.05 4.37
C GLY A 328 -14.17 30.90 5.77
N GLU A 329 -14.93 30.36 6.72
CA GLU A 329 -14.45 29.97 8.06
C GLU A 329 -14.42 28.46 8.19
N VAL A 330 -13.43 27.92 8.91
CA VAL A 330 -13.38 26.48 9.20
C VAL A 330 -14.66 26.02 9.89
N HIS A 331 -15.20 24.90 9.43
CA HIS A 331 -16.41 24.31 10.00
C HIS A 331 -16.13 23.71 11.38
N ASP A 332 -15.07 22.91 11.55
CA ASP A 332 -14.76 22.22 12.81
C ASP A 332 -14.67 23.19 14.00
N GLU A 333 -15.43 22.89 15.05
CA GLU A 333 -15.62 23.73 16.22
C GLU A 333 -14.31 23.88 17.02
N LYS A 334 -13.55 22.80 17.17
CA LYS A 334 -12.28 22.82 17.91
C LYS A 334 -11.25 23.68 17.18
N ALA A 335 -11.16 23.54 15.87
CA ALA A 335 -10.30 24.38 15.04
C ALA A 335 -10.71 25.86 15.15
N PHE A 336 -12.00 26.18 15.07
CA PHE A 336 -12.50 27.55 15.12
C PHE A 336 -12.35 28.18 16.51
N TYR A 337 -13.07 27.67 17.52
CA TYR A 337 -13.17 28.29 18.84
C TYR A 337 -11.89 28.11 19.66
N CYS A 338 -11.23 26.95 19.55
CA CYS A 338 -10.14 26.60 20.46
C CYS A 338 -8.75 26.87 19.85
N MET A 339 -8.63 26.89 18.52
CA MET A 339 -7.32 26.97 17.83
C MET A 339 -7.21 28.15 16.86
N GLY A 340 -8.17 29.09 16.85
CA GLY A 340 -8.11 30.30 16.02
C GLY A 340 -8.19 30.06 14.51
N GLY A 341 -8.75 28.92 14.11
CA GLY A 341 -8.89 28.47 12.72
C GLY A 341 -7.69 27.70 12.17
N VAL A 342 -6.63 27.49 12.95
CA VAL A 342 -5.42 26.76 12.54
C VAL A 342 -5.17 25.59 13.47
N SER A 343 -5.53 24.39 13.03
CA SER A 343 -5.30 23.17 13.81
C SER A 343 -4.82 22.03 12.93
N GLY A 344 -4.05 21.12 13.51
CA GLY A 344 -3.48 20.01 12.75
C GLY A 344 -4.53 19.03 12.20
N HIS A 345 -5.75 19.05 12.73
CA HIS A 345 -6.84 18.15 12.34
C HIS A 345 -7.82 18.73 11.33
N ALA A 346 -7.92 20.08 11.21
CA ALA A 346 -8.88 20.80 10.37
C ALA A 346 -8.50 22.29 10.18
N GLY A 347 -9.03 22.94 9.15
CA GLY A 347 -8.89 24.39 8.91
C GLY A 347 -8.29 24.79 7.58
N LEU A 348 -7.80 23.82 6.79
CA LEU A 348 -7.26 24.08 5.47
C LEU A 348 -8.40 24.26 4.45
N PHE A 349 -8.24 25.24 3.56
CA PHE A 349 -9.06 25.43 2.37
C PHE A 349 -8.22 25.18 1.13
N SER A 350 -8.81 24.62 0.08
CA SER A 350 -8.12 24.40 -1.20
C SER A 350 -9.09 24.29 -2.38
N THR A 351 -8.54 24.12 -3.58
CA THR A 351 -9.24 23.84 -4.84
C THR A 351 -8.90 22.43 -5.34
N GLY A 352 -9.66 21.92 -6.31
CA GLY A 352 -9.40 20.60 -6.87
C GLY A 352 -8.02 20.49 -7.54
N GLU A 353 -7.60 21.53 -8.27
CA GLU A 353 -6.33 21.55 -9.00
C GLU A 353 -5.11 21.64 -8.06
N GLU A 354 -5.17 22.47 -7.02
CA GLU A 354 -4.05 22.60 -6.08
C GLU A 354 -3.90 21.36 -5.18
N LEU A 355 -5.01 20.73 -4.78
CA LEU A 355 -4.94 19.42 -4.15
C LEU A 355 -4.37 18.36 -5.08
N ALA A 356 -4.62 18.43 -6.39
CA ALA A 356 -4.05 17.49 -7.35
C ALA A 356 -2.51 17.58 -7.38
N VAL A 357 -1.95 18.77 -7.24
CA VAL A 357 -0.49 18.96 -7.11
C VAL A 357 0.05 18.27 -5.86
N LEU A 358 -0.62 18.45 -4.71
CA LEU A 358 -0.22 17.80 -3.46
C LEU A 358 -0.34 16.27 -3.55
N CYS A 359 -1.45 15.74 -4.07
CA CYS A 359 -1.60 14.31 -4.34
C CYS A 359 -0.51 13.78 -5.29
N GLN A 360 -0.19 14.52 -6.36
CA GLN A 360 0.83 14.11 -7.34
C GLN A 360 2.24 14.16 -6.76
N LEU A 361 2.53 15.08 -5.85
CA LEU A 361 3.80 15.13 -5.11
C LEU A 361 4.05 13.81 -4.36
N LEU A 362 3.03 13.25 -3.72
CA LEU A 362 3.13 11.94 -3.07
C LEU A 362 3.26 10.79 -4.09
N LEU A 363 2.44 10.80 -5.15
CA LEU A 363 2.45 9.80 -6.21
C LEU A 363 3.80 9.75 -6.97
N ASN A 364 4.49 10.90 -7.07
CA ASN A 364 5.82 11.05 -7.64
C ASN A 364 6.96 10.57 -6.73
N GLY A 365 6.67 10.08 -5.52
CA GLY A 365 7.70 9.66 -4.58
C GLY A 365 8.33 10.81 -3.79
N GLY A 366 7.62 11.92 -3.61
CA GLY A 366 7.97 12.99 -2.67
C GLY A 366 8.61 14.21 -3.31
N SER A 367 8.62 14.29 -4.64
CA SER A 367 9.09 15.45 -5.40
C SER A 367 8.10 15.93 -6.45
N TYR A 368 8.10 17.25 -6.69
CA TYR A 368 7.29 17.88 -7.72
C TYR A 368 8.04 19.10 -8.24
N ASN A 369 8.46 19.07 -9.51
CA ASN A 369 9.47 19.99 -10.06
C ASN A 369 10.76 19.94 -9.23
N ASP A 370 11.29 21.11 -8.88
CA ASP A 370 12.49 21.28 -8.07
C ASP A 370 12.19 21.18 -6.55
N PHE A 371 10.92 21.03 -6.18
CA PHE A 371 10.50 20.88 -4.79
C PHE A 371 10.61 19.42 -4.35
N VAL A 372 11.20 19.21 -3.18
CA VAL A 372 11.29 17.91 -2.51
C VAL A 372 10.66 18.03 -1.14
N LEU A 373 9.62 17.25 -0.90
CA LEU A 373 8.98 17.10 0.41
C LEU A 373 9.78 16.13 1.27
N CYS A 374 10.05 14.95 0.72
CA CYS A 374 10.75 13.86 1.39
C CYS A 374 11.22 12.81 0.38
N ASP A 375 12.04 11.87 0.84
CA ASP A 375 12.40 10.70 0.04
C ASP A 375 11.28 9.67 0.01
N LYS A 376 11.26 8.87 -1.05
CA LYS A 376 10.29 7.79 -1.24
C LYS A 376 10.24 6.80 -0.08
N SER A 377 11.34 6.54 0.62
CA SER A 377 11.33 5.65 1.79
C SER A 377 10.41 6.16 2.90
N ILE A 378 10.30 7.47 3.08
CA ILE A 378 9.38 8.08 4.05
C ILE A 378 7.94 7.89 3.58
N ILE A 379 7.66 8.03 2.29
CA ILE A 379 6.32 7.77 1.75
C ILE A 379 5.93 6.32 1.96
N ASN A 380 6.81 5.38 1.61
CA ASN A 380 6.59 3.95 1.81
C ASN A 380 6.26 3.62 3.27
N GLU A 381 6.94 4.26 4.21
CA GLU A 381 6.67 4.13 5.64
C GLU A 381 5.29 4.70 6.03
N PHE A 382 4.89 5.83 5.44
CA PHE A 382 3.60 6.46 5.73
C PHE A 382 2.40 5.70 5.15
N ILE A 383 2.60 4.98 4.05
CA ILE A 383 1.56 4.17 3.38
C ILE A 383 1.68 2.68 3.68
N LYS A 384 2.60 2.27 4.56
CA LYS A 384 2.69 0.90 5.05
C LYS A 384 1.43 0.60 5.89
N PRO A 385 0.70 -0.49 5.59
CA PRO A 385 -0.42 -0.92 6.43
C PRO A 385 0.02 -1.12 7.88
N ASP A 386 -0.86 -0.80 8.83
CA ASP A 386 -0.62 -1.09 10.24
C ASP A 386 -0.81 -2.58 10.55
N TYR A 387 -0.04 -3.10 11.51
CA TYR A 387 -0.09 -4.50 11.91
C TYR A 387 -1.39 -4.90 12.65
N LEU A 388 -2.13 -3.94 13.24
CA LEU A 388 -3.40 -4.21 13.93
C LEU A 388 -4.59 -4.15 12.95
N ASP A 389 -4.61 -3.12 12.10
CA ASP A 389 -5.63 -2.91 11.09
C ASP A 389 -4.99 -2.40 9.79
N PRO A 390 -4.92 -3.23 8.73
CA PRO A 390 -4.24 -2.87 7.50
C PRO A 390 -4.96 -1.77 6.70
N SER A 391 -6.15 -1.36 7.12
CA SER A 391 -6.86 -0.23 6.54
C SER A 391 -6.29 1.13 6.98
N TRP A 392 -5.27 1.16 7.85
CA TRP A 392 -4.59 2.36 8.34
C TRP A 392 -3.12 2.40 7.91
N GLY A 393 -2.63 3.60 7.60
CA GLY A 393 -1.21 3.94 7.55
C GLY A 393 -0.86 5.05 8.55
N LEU A 394 0.29 5.70 8.39
CA LEU A 394 0.63 6.89 9.18
C LEU A 394 -0.19 8.08 8.67
N GLY A 395 -1.39 8.22 9.23
CA GLY A 395 -2.38 9.24 8.90
C GLY A 395 -3.30 8.90 7.73
N TRP A 396 -2.92 7.97 6.87
CA TRP A 396 -3.68 7.65 5.68
C TRP A 396 -4.71 6.56 5.94
N ASN A 397 -5.89 6.70 5.32
CA ASN A 397 -6.77 5.56 5.10
C ASN A 397 -6.22 4.76 3.91
N ILE A 398 -6.16 3.43 4.04
CA ILE A 398 -5.61 2.52 3.03
C ILE A 398 -6.69 1.53 2.57
N GLN A 399 -6.75 1.28 1.27
CA GLN A 399 -7.52 0.17 0.71
C GLN A 399 -6.79 -1.16 0.96
N ASP A 400 -7.17 -1.83 2.04
CA ASP A 400 -6.75 -3.19 2.43
C ASP A 400 -7.09 -4.27 1.39
N GLY A 401 -6.57 -5.48 1.57
CA GLY A 401 -6.80 -6.63 0.69
C GLY A 401 -8.26 -7.07 0.60
N LYS A 402 -9.01 -6.92 1.70
CA LYS A 402 -10.46 -7.24 1.77
C LYS A 402 -11.36 -6.16 1.16
N ARG A 403 -10.79 -5.00 0.83
CA ARG A 403 -11.47 -3.83 0.29
C ARG A 403 -12.54 -3.21 1.21
N SER A 404 -12.30 -3.21 2.52
CA SER A 404 -13.21 -2.64 3.52
C SER A 404 -13.56 -1.17 3.27
N ARG A 405 -12.68 -0.41 2.61
CA ARG A 405 -12.88 1.00 2.24
C ARG A 405 -13.44 1.26 0.83
N ALA A 406 -14.05 0.26 0.19
CA ALA A 406 -14.68 0.43 -1.12
C ALA A 406 -15.79 1.51 -1.13
N TRP A 407 -16.37 1.82 0.03
CA TRP A 407 -17.34 2.90 0.21
C TRP A 407 -16.79 4.30 -0.05
N MET A 408 -15.46 4.50 0.02
CA MET A 408 -14.80 5.77 -0.30
C MET A 408 -13.88 5.68 -1.54
N PHE A 409 -13.20 4.55 -1.78
CA PHE A 409 -12.23 4.45 -2.88
C PHE A 409 -12.80 3.82 -4.13
N SER A 410 -13.24 2.57 -4.07
CA SER A 410 -13.98 1.80 -5.10
C SER A 410 -13.63 0.32 -4.94
N PRO A 411 -14.55 -0.63 -5.22
CA PRO A 411 -14.23 -2.06 -5.23
C PRO A 411 -13.23 -2.45 -6.33
N TYR A 412 -12.92 -1.56 -7.28
CA TYR A 412 -11.96 -1.79 -8.36
C TYR A 412 -10.51 -1.53 -7.97
N THR A 413 -10.21 -1.13 -6.74
CA THR A 413 -8.88 -0.62 -6.41
C THR A 413 -8.08 -1.54 -5.51
N TYR A 414 -6.76 -1.38 -5.60
CA TYR A 414 -5.75 -1.91 -4.71
C TYR A 414 -4.69 -0.81 -4.46
N ASN A 415 -3.93 -0.91 -3.38
CA ASN A 415 -2.89 0.06 -2.96
C ASN A 415 -3.30 1.53 -3.17
N THR A 416 -4.51 1.84 -2.71
CA THR A 416 -5.09 3.18 -2.80
C THR A 416 -5.11 3.79 -1.41
N ILE A 417 -4.70 5.05 -1.31
CA ILE A 417 -4.76 5.80 -0.06
C ILE A 417 -5.61 7.06 -0.20
N GLY A 418 -5.98 7.66 0.92
CA GLY A 418 -6.64 8.96 0.90
C GLY A 418 -7.35 9.31 2.20
N HIS A 419 -8.22 10.31 2.15
CA HIS A 419 -9.00 10.76 3.29
C HIS A 419 -10.31 11.43 2.87
N THR A 420 -11.33 11.32 3.70
CA THR A 420 -12.58 12.07 3.56
C THR A 420 -12.62 13.28 4.50
N GLY A 421 -13.36 14.32 4.14
CA GLY A 421 -13.66 15.45 5.01
C GLY A 421 -15.13 15.46 5.42
N TRP A 422 -15.42 15.83 6.66
CA TRP A 422 -16.80 15.90 7.17
C TRP A 422 -17.70 16.80 6.31
N THR A 423 -17.13 17.90 5.79
CA THR A 423 -17.77 18.87 4.90
C THR A 423 -18.20 18.30 3.55
N GLY A 424 -17.71 17.11 3.17
CA GLY A 424 -18.07 16.48 1.88
C GLY A 424 -16.92 16.30 0.91
N THR A 425 -15.68 16.24 1.38
CA THR A 425 -14.50 16.18 0.51
C THR A 425 -13.88 14.78 0.49
N LEU A 426 -13.22 14.42 -0.60
CA LEU A 426 -12.48 13.18 -0.76
C LEU A 426 -11.19 13.46 -1.54
N THR A 427 -10.10 12.86 -1.08
CA THR A 427 -8.91 12.61 -1.90
C THR A 427 -8.65 11.11 -1.99
N ASN A 428 -8.31 10.64 -3.19
CA ASN A 428 -8.02 9.26 -3.52
C ASN A 428 -6.76 9.26 -4.39
N ILE A 429 -5.71 8.53 -3.96
CA ILE A 429 -4.42 8.38 -4.64
C ILE A 429 -4.17 6.88 -4.84
N ASP A 430 -4.20 6.43 -6.08
CA ASP A 430 -4.03 5.03 -6.48
C ASP A 430 -2.69 4.84 -7.17
N PHE A 431 -1.78 4.15 -6.48
CA PHE A 431 -0.42 3.90 -6.95
C PHE A 431 -0.36 2.82 -8.05
N GLU A 432 -1.32 1.91 -8.12
CA GLU A 432 -1.36 0.86 -9.16
C GLU A 432 -1.79 1.44 -10.49
N ASN A 433 -2.83 2.28 -10.47
CA ASN A 433 -3.36 2.91 -11.67
C ASN A 433 -2.70 4.25 -11.98
N ASN A 434 -1.76 4.74 -11.15
CA ASN A 434 -1.15 6.07 -11.30
C ASN A 434 -2.23 7.15 -11.49
N MET A 435 -3.19 7.16 -10.56
CA MET A 435 -4.42 7.93 -10.67
C MET A 435 -4.74 8.68 -9.39
N ILE A 436 -5.30 9.87 -9.53
CA ILE A 436 -5.78 10.71 -8.43
C ILE A 436 -7.22 11.09 -8.73
N ILE A 437 -8.10 10.94 -7.75
CA ILE A 437 -9.49 11.43 -7.79
C ILE A 437 -9.71 12.35 -6.60
N ILE A 438 -10.13 13.58 -6.86
CA ILE A 438 -10.47 14.57 -5.85
C ILE A 438 -11.92 14.99 -6.09
N LEU A 439 -12.74 14.87 -5.06
CA LEU A 439 -14.13 15.32 -5.06
C LEU A 439 -14.31 16.31 -3.91
N LEU A 440 -14.51 17.59 -4.24
CA LEU A 440 -14.79 18.63 -3.26
C LEU A 440 -16.26 19.01 -3.37
N THR A 441 -16.99 18.97 -2.26
CA THR A 441 -18.41 19.32 -2.25
C THR A 441 -18.72 20.21 -1.06
N ASN A 442 -19.79 20.99 -1.20
CA ASN A 442 -20.40 21.76 -0.12
C ASN A 442 -21.69 21.07 0.34
N ARG A 443 -21.69 19.73 0.40
CA ARG A 443 -22.89 18.92 0.64
C ARG A 443 -23.58 19.26 1.96
N ARG A 444 -22.88 19.86 2.92
CA ARG A 444 -23.46 20.29 4.20
C ARG A 444 -24.32 21.55 4.09
N ASN A 445 -24.34 22.23 2.94
CA ASN A 445 -25.19 23.40 2.71
C ASN A 445 -26.59 22.94 2.28
N THR A 446 -27.19 22.02 3.05
CA THR A 446 -28.54 21.48 2.88
C THR A 446 -29.20 21.30 4.24
N PRO A 447 -30.53 21.14 4.29
CA PRO A 447 -31.22 20.76 5.52
C PRO A 447 -30.62 19.51 6.17
N CYS A 448 -30.61 19.52 7.50
CA CYS A 448 -30.15 18.42 8.34
C CYS A 448 -31.31 17.94 9.23
N TYR A 449 -31.51 16.63 9.31
CA TYR A 449 -32.47 16.00 10.21
C TYR A 449 -31.88 14.75 10.83
N LYS A 450 -31.89 14.67 12.17
CA LYS A 450 -31.26 13.57 12.92
C LYS A 450 -29.81 13.35 12.49
N GLU A 451 -29.04 14.45 12.37
CA GLU A 451 -27.65 14.48 11.88
C GLU A 451 -27.43 13.99 10.43
N ASN A 452 -28.49 13.69 9.69
CA ASN A 452 -28.41 13.30 8.28
C ASN A 452 -28.74 14.51 7.41
N PHE A 453 -27.80 14.88 6.55
CA PHE A 453 -28.03 15.94 5.58
C PHE A 453 -28.77 15.37 4.38
N ASP A 454 -29.67 16.14 3.78
CA ASP A 454 -30.40 15.69 2.56
C ASP A 454 -29.45 15.22 1.46
N SER A 455 -28.30 15.89 1.34
CA SER A 455 -27.25 15.56 0.38
C SER A 455 -26.62 14.16 0.56
N ASP A 456 -26.72 13.55 1.74
CA ASP A 456 -26.17 12.20 2.02
C ASP A 456 -26.99 11.07 1.34
N LYS A 457 -28.17 11.40 0.80
CA LYS A 457 -29.03 10.46 0.06
C LYS A 457 -28.66 10.34 -1.41
N TYR A 458 -27.86 11.27 -1.92
CA TYR A 458 -27.36 11.27 -3.29
C TYR A 458 -26.06 10.47 -3.42
N GLU A 459 -25.81 9.90 -4.59
CA GLU A 459 -24.63 9.09 -4.87
C GLU A 459 -23.35 9.94 -4.92
N THR A 460 -23.43 11.21 -5.34
CA THR A 460 -22.31 12.16 -5.27
C THR A 460 -21.81 12.36 -3.85
N GLY A 461 -22.73 12.50 -2.89
CA GLY A 461 -22.40 12.66 -1.47
C GLY A 461 -21.80 11.42 -0.82
N ARG A 462 -21.87 10.25 -1.47
CA ARG A 462 -21.47 8.95 -0.91
C ARG A 462 -20.08 8.48 -1.34
N TYR A 463 -19.35 9.30 -2.11
CA TYR A 463 -17.96 9.14 -2.53
C TYR A 463 -17.70 7.92 -3.43
N GLY A 464 -17.77 6.70 -2.88
CA GLY A 464 -17.41 5.45 -3.53
C GLY A 464 -18.15 5.21 -4.85
N SER A 465 -19.33 5.79 -5.01
CA SER A 465 -20.09 5.74 -6.26
C SER A 465 -19.42 6.54 -7.38
N ILE A 466 -19.06 7.80 -7.12
CA ILE A 466 -18.38 8.67 -8.08
C ILE A 466 -17.02 8.10 -8.44
N THR A 467 -16.23 7.70 -7.45
CA THR A 467 -14.92 7.10 -7.73
C THR A 467 -15.07 5.82 -8.54
N THR A 468 -16.02 4.93 -8.20
CA THR A 468 -16.26 3.70 -8.97
C THR A 468 -16.63 3.97 -10.41
N LEU A 469 -17.48 4.97 -10.67
CA LEU A 469 -17.84 5.35 -12.04
C LEU A 469 -16.65 5.95 -12.81
N VAL A 470 -15.77 6.70 -12.14
CA VAL A 470 -14.51 7.15 -12.73
C VAL A 470 -13.62 5.94 -13.09
N TYR A 471 -13.51 4.97 -12.19
CA TYR A 471 -12.82 3.72 -12.50
C TYR A 471 -13.50 3.00 -13.65
N GLU A 472 -14.82 2.85 -13.72
CA GLU A 472 -15.46 2.20 -14.87
C GLU A 472 -15.18 2.94 -16.18
N ALA A 473 -15.28 4.27 -16.17
CA ALA A 473 -15.00 5.08 -17.35
C ALA A 473 -13.57 4.89 -17.89
N LEU A 474 -12.57 4.69 -17.02
CA LEU A 474 -11.17 4.53 -17.42
C LEU A 474 -10.74 3.05 -17.54
N LEU A 475 -11.45 2.21 -16.78
CA LEU A 475 -11.53 0.75 -16.64
C LEU A 475 -11.94 0.03 -17.92
N GLU A 476 -13.10 0.43 -18.43
CA GLU A 476 -13.92 -0.39 -19.32
C GLU A 476 -13.67 -0.09 -20.79
N ASN A 477 -14.07 -1.06 -21.62
CA ASN A 477 -13.91 -1.07 -23.08
C ASN A 477 -12.43 -0.93 -23.49
N ARG A 478 -11.54 -1.58 -22.75
CA ARG A 478 -10.13 -1.75 -23.12
C ARG A 478 -10.04 -2.70 -24.32
N GLU A 479 -9.05 -2.49 -25.19
CA GLU A 479 -8.91 -3.33 -26.39
C GLU A 479 -8.71 -4.81 -26.04
N LEU A 480 -9.39 -5.68 -26.80
CA LEU A 480 -9.22 -7.12 -26.71
C LEU A 480 -7.80 -7.53 -27.09
N VAL A 481 -7.33 -8.63 -26.51
CA VAL A 481 -5.95 -9.08 -26.62
C VAL A 481 -5.87 -10.42 -27.32
N ASN A 482 -4.87 -10.59 -28.20
CA ASN A 482 -4.55 -11.89 -28.77
C ASN A 482 -3.94 -12.80 -27.70
N VAL A 483 -4.52 -13.99 -27.56
CA VAL A 483 -4.01 -15.04 -26.66
C VAL A 483 -3.04 -15.90 -27.46
N ASP A 484 -1.75 -15.81 -27.13
CA ASP A 484 -0.71 -16.67 -27.72
C ASP A 484 -0.92 -18.13 -27.26
N LYS A 485 -0.54 -19.11 -28.10
CA LYS A 485 -0.44 -20.51 -27.67
C LYS A 485 0.76 -20.65 -26.72
N GLU A 486 0.51 -20.54 -25.42
CA GLU A 486 1.50 -20.65 -24.35
C GLU A 486 1.10 -21.79 -23.40
N GLU A 487 2.10 -22.45 -22.80
CA GLU A 487 1.90 -23.58 -21.90
C GLU A 487 2.09 -23.13 -20.45
N TYR A 488 1.19 -23.53 -19.55
CA TYR A 488 1.30 -23.21 -18.14
C TYR A 488 2.40 -24.07 -17.50
N ILE A 489 3.15 -23.48 -16.56
CA ILE A 489 4.23 -24.18 -15.84
C ILE A 489 3.67 -25.19 -14.84
N THR A 490 2.47 -24.91 -14.33
CA THR A 490 1.68 -25.75 -13.43
C THR A 490 0.37 -26.10 -14.12
N GLU A 491 -0.28 -27.18 -13.67
CA GLU A 491 -1.68 -27.40 -14.02
C GLU A 491 -2.52 -26.25 -13.46
N VAL A 492 -3.56 -25.81 -14.19
CA VAL A 492 -4.42 -24.70 -13.73
C VAL A 492 -5.08 -25.11 -12.41
N ILE A 493 -4.68 -24.42 -11.33
CA ILE A 493 -5.10 -24.79 -9.99
C ILE A 493 -6.45 -24.12 -9.70
N SER A 494 -7.52 -24.88 -9.49
CA SER A 494 -8.89 -24.33 -9.32
C SER A 494 -9.48 -24.58 -7.91
N ASN A 495 -8.68 -24.32 -6.88
CA ASN A 495 -9.08 -24.46 -5.47
C ASN A 495 -9.93 -23.27 -4.98
N ASN A 496 -10.52 -23.42 -3.78
CA ASN A 496 -11.18 -22.32 -3.07
C ASN A 496 -10.09 -21.49 -2.39
N ASN A 497 -9.80 -20.28 -2.90
CA ASN A 497 -9.05 -19.15 -2.30
C ASN A 497 -8.41 -18.30 -3.42
N SER A 498 -9.23 -17.65 -4.22
CA SER A 498 -8.81 -16.88 -5.40
C SER A 498 -8.88 -15.37 -5.15
N GLN A 499 -8.37 -14.53 -6.07
CA GLN A 499 -8.30 -13.06 -5.92
C GLN A 499 -9.66 -12.41 -5.62
N VAL A 500 -10.69 -12.98 -6.23
CA VAL A 500 -12.08 -12.63 -6.02
C VAL A 500 -12.78 -13.93 -5.81
N ASP A 501 -13.34 -14.18 -4.64
CA ASP A 501 -14.19 -15.35 -4.40
C ASP A 501 -15.52 -14.85 -3.82
N CYS A 502 -16.49 -14.59 -4.69
CA CYS A 502 -17.71 -13.85 -4.34
C CYS A 502 -18.96 -14.51 -4.89
N ILE A 503 -20.04 -14.40 -4.14
CA ILE A 503 -21.38 -14.80 -4.54
C ILE A 503 -22.11 -13.56 -5.06
N PHE A 504 -22.69 -13.68 -6.25
CA PHE A 504 -23.50 -12.66 -6.88
C PHE A 504 -24.98 -13.12 -6.97
N PRO A 505 -25.96 -12.23 -6.74
CA PRO A 505 -25.75 -10.87 -6.24
C PRO A 505 -25.16 -10.87 -4.82
N ASP A 506 -24.49 -9.78 -4.44
CA ASP A 506 -23.89 -9.64 -3.11
C ASP A 506 -24.96 -9.94 -2.03
N LYS A 507 -24.64 -10.82 -1.06
CA LYS A 507 -25.58 -11.21 0.02
C LYS A 507 -26.14 -10.00 0.76
N GLU A 508 -25.28 -9.02 1.00
CA GLU A 508 -25.63 -7.73 1.58
C GLU A 508 -25.40 -6.65 0.51
N LEU A 509 -26.48 -6.23 -0.15
CA LEU A 509 -26.38 -5.20 -1.16
C LEU A 509 -26.01 -3.87 -0.52
N SER A 510 -24.92 -3.27 -1.01
CA SER A 510 -24.55 -1.90 -0.63
C SER A 510 -25.72 -0.94 -0.89
N SER A 511 -25.92 0.01 0.02
CA SER A 511 -26.87 1.12 -0.22
C SER A 511 -26.43 2.05 -1.36
N ARG A 512 -25.16 1.98 -1.77
CA ARG A 512 -24.58 2.67 -2.94
C ARG A 512 -24.80 1.83 -4.18
N TYR A 513 -25.64 2.30 -5.09
CA TYR A 513 -26.04 1.51 -6.25
C TYR A 513 -24.87 1.16 -7.17
N TYR A 514 -24.02 2.14 -7.48
CA TYR A 514 -22.92 1.99 -8.44
C TYR A 514 -21.73 1.17 -7.93
N VAL A 515 -21.77 0.66 -6.70
CA VAL A 515 -20.72 -0.19 -6.11
C VAL A 515 -21.10 -1.68 -6.13
N ARG A 516 -22.40 -2.00 -6.27
CA ARG A 516 -22.94 -3.36 -6.18
C ARG A 516 -22.38 -4.28 -7.26
N ASN A 517 -22.13 -5.54 -6.91
CA ASN A 517 -21.77 -6.62 -7.84
C ASN A 517 -20.53 -6.31 -8.71
N LYS A 518 -19.60 -5.52 -8.18
CA LYS A 518 -18.37 -5.10 -8.85
C LYS A 518 -17.15 -5.52 -8.03
N ARG A 519 -16.10 -5.98 -8.70
CA ARG A 519 -14.82 -6.34 -8.08
C ARG A 519 -13.67 -5.99 -9.00
N GLY A 520 -12.56 -5.50 -8.45
CA GLY A 520 -11.28 -5.49 -9.17
C GLY A 520 -10.60 -6.85 -9.09
N PHE A 521 -9.67 -7.12 -9.99
CA PHE A 521 -8.69 -8.19 -9.82
C PHE A 521 -7.41 -7.84 -10.57
N TYR A 522 -6.29 -8.39 -10.11
CA TYR A 522 -5.00 -8.19 -10.76
C TYR A 522 -4.83 -9.21 -11.90
N GLY A 523 -4.30 -8.79 -13.04
CA GLY A 523 -4.14 -9.63 -14.21
C GLY A 523 -2.92 -9.28 -15.05
N TYR A 524 -2.56 -10.18 -15.95
CA TYR A 524 -1.57 -9.94 -17.00
C TYR A 524 -2.23 -10.10 -18.36
N ARG A 525 -1.80 -9.24 -19.28
CA ARG A 525 -2.27 -9.19 -20.67
C ARG A 525 -2.28 -10.59 -21.30
N GLY A 526 -3.45 -11.01 -21.78
CA GLY A 526 -3.61 -12.29 -22.47
C GLY A 526 -3.82 -13.50 -21.56
N LYS A 527 -4.02 -13.32 -20.25
CA LYS A 527 -4.04 -14.43 -19.27
C LYS A 527 -5.14 -14.31 -18.23
N GLY A 528 -5.50 -15.45 -17.66
CA GLY A 528 -6.38 -15.54 -16.51
C GLY A 528 -7.52 -16.51 -16.76
N HIS A 529 -8.00 -17.08 -15.66
CA HIS A 529 -9.15 -17.94 -15.65
C HIS A 529 -10.12 -17.47 -14.56
N ILE A 530 -11.40 -17.74 -14.80
CA ILE A 530 -12.44 -17.64 -13.79
C ILE A 530 -13.09 -19.00 -13.63
N VAL A 531 -13.54 -19.27 -12.42
CA VAL A 531 -14.38 -20.40 -12.09
C VAL A 531 -15.77 -19.86 -11.84
N ILE A 532 -16.77 -20.43 -12.49
CA ILE A 532 -18.17 -20.08 -12.30
C ILE A 532 -18.90 -21.30 -11.77
N GLU A 533 -19.56 -21.15 -10.62
CA GLU A 533 -20.48 -22.13 -10.06
C GLU A 533 -21.89 -21.54 -10.11
N ASN A 534 -22.76 -22.15 -10.93
CA ASN A 534 -24.13 -21.68 -11.14
C ASN A 534 -25.13 -22.36 -10.19
N GLU A 535 -25.75 -21.58 -9.31
CA GLU A 535 -26.81 -22.02 -8.39
C GLU A 535 -28.17 -21.48 -8.85
N GLY A 536 -28.67 -22.08 -9.94
CA GLY A 536 -30.03 -21.84 -10.45
C GLY A 536 -30.23 -20.54 -11.24
N VAL A 537 -29.17 -19.88 -11.69
CA VAL A 537 -29.25 -18.69 -12.55
C VAL A 537 -29.59 -19.12 -13.97
N THR A 538 -30.65 -18.53 -14.51
CA THR A 538 -31.12 -18.78 -15.88
C THR A 538 -30.93 -17.58 -16.80
N GLU A 539 -30.82 -16.38 -16.24
CA GLU A 539 -30.47 -15.14 -16.92
C GLU A 539 -29.43 -14.40 -16.07
N GLY A 540 -28.36 -13.92 -16.69
CA GLY A 540 -27.29 -13.20 -16.02
C GLY A 540 -26.26 -12.71 -17.02
N GLU A 541 -25.60 -11.62 -16.68
CA GLU A 541 -24.56 -11.02 -17.53
C GLU A 541 -23.27 -10.87 -16.74
N LEU A 542 -22.17 -11.29 -17.36
CA LEU A 542 -20.84 -11.22 -16.80
C LEU A 542 -19.96 -10.35 -17.69
N TYR A 543 -19.26 -9.39 -17.10
CA TYR A 543 -18.37 -8.49 -17.81
C TYR A 543 -16.97 -8.50 -17.23
N ILE A 544 -15.97 -8.55 -18.11
CA ILE A 544 -14.56 -8.30 -17.79
C ILE A 544 -14.09 -7.10 -18.59
N ASN A 545 -13.61 -6.05 -17.92
CA ASN A 545 -13.18 -4.79 -18.54
C ASN A 545 -14.22 -4.21 -19.51
N GLY A 546 -15.51 -4.36 -19.19
CA GLY A 546 -16.64 -3.89 -20.01
C GLY A 546 -17.08 -4.82 -21.14
N HIS A 547 -16.33 -5.89 -21.42
CA HIS A 547 -16.73 -6.88 -22.44
C HIS A 547 -17.59 -7.97 -21.83
N ASN A 548 -18.73 -8.24 -22.46
CA ASN A 548 -19.62 -9.32 -22.06
C ASN A 548 -18.95 -10.69 -22.34
N ILE A 549 -19.02 -11.58 -21.36
CA ILE A 549 -18.52 -12.95 -21.44
C ILE A 549 -19.71 -13.87 -21.74
N ASP A 550 -19.61 -14.64 -22.82
CA ASP A 550 -20.62 -15.64 -23.14
C ASP A 550 -20.62 -16.77 -22.10
N ILE A 551 -21.65 -16.77 -21.26
CA ILE A 551 -21.92 -17.78 -20.22
C ILE A 551 -23.18 -18.60 -20.54
N SER A 552 -23.66 -18.57 -21.79
CA SER A 552 -24.92 -19.21 -22.19
C SER A 552 -24.96 -20.71 -21.97
N GLN A 553 -23.81 -21.41 -22.02
CA GLN A 553 -23.73 -22.83 -21.72
C GLN A 553 -23.91 -23.11 -20.22
N ILE A 554 -23.25 -22.32 -19.36
CA ILE A 554 -23.36 -22.41 -17.90
C ILE A 554 -24.78 -22.14 -17.41
N LEU A 555 -25.47 -21.17 -18.03
CA LEU A 555 -26.86 -20.83 -17.68
C LEU A 555 -27.86 -21.94 -18.02
N LYS A 556 -27.52 -22.88 -18.91
CA LYS A 556 -28.39 -24.02 -19.27
C LYS A 556 -28.28 -25.20 -18.31
N SER A 557 -27.13 -25.35 -17.64
CA SER A 557 -26.89 -26.43 -16.68
C SER A 557 -27.10 -25.93 -15.26
N ASN A 558 -28.15 -26.44 -14.60
CA ASN A 558 -28.27 -26.29 -13.15
C ASN A 558 -27.10 -27.02 -12.48
N SER A 559 -26.28 -26.29 -11.72
CA SER A 559 -25.16 -26.83 -10.95
C SER A 559 -23.95 -27.31 -11.76
N SER A 560 -23.46 -26.50 -12.71
CA SER A 560 -22.13 -26.69 -13.30
C SER A 560 -21.08 -25.80 -12.63
N LYS A 561 -19.91 -26.40 -12.36
CA LYS A 561 -18.65 -25.70 -12.06
C LYS A 561 -17.82 -25.70 -13.32
N GLU A 562 -17.58 -24.54 -13.91
CA GLU A 562 -16.83 -24.41 -15.17
C GLU A 562 -15.66 -23.44 -15.02
N ILE A 563 -14.56 -23.76 -15.71
CA ILE A 563 -13.38 -22.91 -15.79
C ILE A 563 -13.36 -22.24 -17.15
N ILE A 564 -13.45 -20.91 -17.17
CA ILE A 564 -13.41 -20.10 -18.39
C ILE A 564 -12.08 -19.38 -18.48
N ASN A 565 -11.43 -19.44 -19.64
CA ASN A 565 -10.29 -18.59 -19.96
C ASN A 565 -10.77 -17.17 -20.31
N ILE A 566 -10.36 -16.19 -19.52
CA ILE A 566 -10.69 -14.78 -19.71
C ILE A 566 -9.54 -13.97 -20.29
N GLY A 567 -8.42 -14.60 -20.65
CA GLY A 567 -7.18 -13.92 -21.04
C GLY A 567 -7.34 -12.94 -22.20
N LYS A 568 -8.28 -13.19 -23.12
CA LYS A 568 -8.65 -12.28 -24.22
C LYS A 568 -9.12 -10.89 -23.73
N TYR A 569 -9.67 -10.82 -22.52
CA TYR A 569 -10.27 -9.62 -21.93
C TYR A 569 -9.36 -8.95 -20.89
N VAL A 570 -8.28 -9.61 -20.46
CA VAL A 570 -7.42 -9.17 -19.36
C VAL A 570 -6.22 -8.37 -19.90
N VAL A 571 -5.86 -7.30 -19.18
CA VAL A 571 -4.66 -6.49 -19.40
C VAL A 571 -3.74 -6.53 -18.16
N ASN A 572 -2.52 -6.00 -18.30
CA ASN A 572 -1.59 -5.87 -17.17
C ASN A 572 -2.16 -4.93 -16.09
N GLY A 573 -1.99 -5.29 -14.82
CA GLY A 573 -2.43 -4.49 -13.69
C GLY A 573 -3.88 -4.80 -13.28
N ILE A 574 -4.61 -3.78 -12.86
CA ILE A 574 -5.97 -3.95 -12.34
C ILE A 574 -7.00 -4.03 -13.47
N ASN A 575 -7.91 -5.00 -13.36
CA ASN A 575 -9.00 -5.32 -14.28
C ASN A 575 -10.34 -5.27 -13.52
N SER A 576 -11.43 -4.99 -14.24
CA SER A 576 -12.78 -4.94 -13.66
C SER A 576 -13.57 -6.23 -13.93
N LEU A 577 -14.27 -6.70 -12.91
CA LEU A 577 -15.32 -7.71 -12.95
C LEU A 577 -16.66 -7.04 -12.60
N LYS A 578 -17.70 -7.30 -13.37
CA LYS A 578 -19.06 -6.80 -13.13
C LYS A 578 -20.10 -7.87 -13.48
N VAL A 579 -21.06 -8.10 -12.58
CA VAL A 579 -22.14 -9.08 -12.78
C VAL A 579 -23.49 -8.39 -12.64
N LEU A 580 -24.36 -8.56 -13.64
CA LEU A 580 -25.66 -7.88 -13.74
C LEU A 580 -26.77 -8.87 -14.08
N ASN A 581 -28.02 -8.42 -13.91
CA ASN A 581 -29.23 -9.08 -14.42
C ASN A 581 -29.42 -10.55 -13.99
N ILE A 582 -28.94 -10.93 -12.79
CA ILE A 582 -29.14 -12.28 -12.24
C ILE A 582 -30.62 -12.54 -11.97
N LYS A 583 -31.17 -13.58 -12.60
CA LYS A 583 -32.53 -14.10 -12.37
C LYS A 583 -32.56 -15.62 -12.27
N PRO A 584 -33.59 -16.21 -11.62
CA PRO A 584 -34.59 -15.55 -10.78
C PRO A 584 -33.98 -14.93 -9.50
N ASN A 585 -34.68 -14.04 -8.78
CA ASN A 585 -34.10 -13.28 -7.65
C ASN A 585 -33.46 -14.11 -6.52
N ASN A 586 -33.78 -15.40 -6.42
CA ASN A 586 -33.24 -16.31 -5.41
C ASN A 586 -32.04 -17.13 -5.90
N SER A 587 -31.69 -17.03 -7.18
CA SER A 587 -30.53 -17.71 -7.75
C SER A 587 -29.23 -16.96 -7.48
N LYS A 588 -28.13 -17.70 -7.55
CA LYS A 588 -26.79 -17.19 -7.21
C LYS A 588 -25.76 -17.71 -8.18
N MET A 589 -24.74 -16.90 -8.40
CA MET A 589 -23.55 -17.32 -9.11
C MET A 589 -22.34 -17.06 -8.24
N LYS A 590 -21.59 -18.10 -7.91
CA LYS A 590 -20.28 -17.91 -7.28
C LYS A 590 -19.26 -17.77 -8.40
N ILE A 591 -18.50 -16.69 -8.36
CA ILE A 591 -17.42 -16.41 -9.31
C ILE A 591 -16.12 -16.32 -8.53
N SER A 592 -15.15 -17.13 -8.95
CA SER A 592 -13.79 -17.15 -8.42
C SER A 592 -12.81 -16.71 -9.51
N VAL A 593 -12.12 -15.58 -9.34
CA VAL A 593 -11.10 -15.10 -10.30
C VAL A 593 -9.72 -15.57 -9.85
N LEU A 594 -9.10 -16.45 -10.63
CA LEU A 594 -7.82 -17.05 -10.27
C LEU A 594 -6.68 -16.03 -10.29
N TYR A 595 -5.70 -16.19 -9.42
CA TYR A 595 -4.42 -15.47 -9.47
C TYR A 595 -3.68 -15.84 -10.76
N PRO A 596 -2.92 -14.91 -11.37
CA PRO A 596 -2.22 -15.22 -12.61
C PRO A 596 -1.13 -16.27 -12.40
N GLU A 597 -1.15 -17.33 -13.21
CA GLU A 597 -0.13 -18.37 -13.20
C GLU A 597 1.01 -18.05 -14.17
N LEU A 598 2.17 -18.67 -13.93
CA LEU A 598 3.28 -18.55 -14.86
C LEU A 598 3.04 -19.40 -16.10
N ILE A 599 3.31 -18.79 -17.23
CA ILE A 599 3.34 -19.48 -18.52
C ILE A 599 4.72 -19.37 -19.14
N GLU A 600 5.04 -20.37 -19.95
CA GLU A 600 6.28 -20.47 -20.68
C GLU A 600 6.01 -20.32 -22.17
N LYS A 601 6.71 -19.37 -22.80
CA LYS A 601 6.66 -19.21 -24.24
C LYS A 601 7.53 -20.28 -24.88
N ASN A 602 7.05 -20.91 -25.96
CA ASN A 602 7.93 -21.65 -26.87
C ASN A 602 8.94 -20.66 -27.49
N ILE A 603 10.11 -20.50 -26.88
CA ILE A 603 11.18 -19.62 -27.36
C ILE A 603 11.77 -20.23 -28.65
N LYS A 604 11.13 -19.96 -29.79
CA LYS A 604 11.71 -20.23 -31.11
C LYS A 604 12.76 -19.17 -31.42
N GLY A 605 14.03 -19.56 -31.35
CA GLY A 605 15.16 -18.72 -31.71
C GLY A 605 15.78 -17.98 -30.52
N GLU A 606 17.09 -18.13 -30.38
CA GLU A 606 17.88 -17.53 -29.31
C GLU A 606 18.25 -16.08 -29.67
N LYS A 607 17.94 -15.12 -28.79
CA LYS A 607 18.35 -13.71 -28.97
C LYS A 607 19.88 -13.61 -29.03
N GLU A 608 20.42 -12.84 -29.98
CA GLU A 608 21.88 -12.72 -30.19
C GLU A 608 22.66 -12.24 -28.96
N SER A 609 22.07 -11.36 -28.16
CA SER A 609 22.67 -10.87 -26.91
C SER A 609 23.02 -12.01 -25.93
N LEU A 610 22.25 -13.10 -25.95
CA LEU A 610 22.47 -14.28 -25.11
C LEU A 610 23.49 -15.24 -25.71
N LYS A 611 23.60 -15.35 -27.04
CA LYS A 611 24.66 -16.17 -27.68
C LYS A 611 26.05 -15.75 -27.20
N PHE A 612 26.28 -14.44 -27.10
CA PHE A 612 27.55 -13.88 -26.61
C PHE A 612 27.81 -14.22 -25.12
N THR A 613 26.81 -14.01 -24.25
CA THR A 613 26.91 -14.31 -22.81
C THR A 613 27.10 -15.81 -22.56
N LYS A 614 26.37 -16.68 -23.27
CA LYS A 614 26.51 -18.14 -23.16
C LYS A 614 27.90 -18.62 -23.55
N LYS A 615 28.49 -18.06 -24.62
CA LYS A 615 29.84 -18.43 -25.07
C LYS A 615 30.92 -18.07 -24.04
N LYS A 616 30.76 -16.95 -23.31
CA LYS A 616 31.67 -16.56 -22.21
C LYS A 616 31.44 -17.39 -20.94
N LEU A 617 30.20 -17.59 -20.53
CA LEU A 617 29.86 -18.35 -19.30
C LEU A 617 30.25 -19.83 -19.41
N ASN A 618 30.01 -20.46 -20.58
CA ASN A 618 30.34 -21.88 -20.80
C ASN A 618 31.83 -22.20 -20.68
N LYS A 619 32.72 -21.21 -20.82
CA LYS A 619 34.18 -21.44 -20.72
C LYS A 619 34.68 -21.47 -19.28
N ASN A 620 34.02 -20.76 -18.36
CA ASN A 620 34.62 -20.41 -17.07
C ASN A 620 33.73 -20.69 -15.84
N VAL A 621 32.45 -21.05 -15.99
CA VAL A 621 31.51 -21.22 -14.86
C VAL A 621 31.00 -22.66 -14.77
N LYS A 622 31.19 -23.33 -13.62
CA LYS A 622 30.87 -24.75 -13.43
C LYS A 622 29.39 -25.04 -13.13
N ASN A 623 28.72 -24.18 -12.37
CA ASN A 623 27.35 -24.36 -11.91
C ASN A 623 26.59 -23.04 -12.04
N PHE A 624 25.85 -22.86 -13.15
CA PHE A 624 25.10 -21.63 -13.40
C PHE A 624 23.66 -21.90 -13.81
N ALA A 625 22.72 -21.16 -13.24
CA ALA A 625 21.35 -21.09 -13.72
C ALA A 625 20.81 -19.66 -13.65
N PHE A 626 19.95 -19.32 -14.59
CA PHE A 626 19.29 -18.03 -14.68
C PHE A 626 17.85 -18.23 -15.14
N THR A 627 16.91 -17.55 -14.51
CA THR A 627 15.50 -17.53 -14.92
C THR A 627 14.97 -16.12 -14.70
N ALA A 628 14.35 -15.55 -15.73
CA ALA A 628 13.74 -14.23 -15.67
C ALA A 628 12.24 -14.31 -15.92
N VAL A 629 11.48 -13.71 -15.02
CA VAL A 629 10.03 -13.58 -15.05
C VAL A 629 9.67 -12.13 -15.37
N LYS A 630 8.68 -11.93 -16.23
CA LYS A 630 8.08 -10.61 -16.48
C LYS A 630 6.61 -10.75 -16.81
N ASN A 631 5.76 -10.00 -16.10
CA ASN A 631 4.30 -9.99 -16.30
C ASN A 631 3.72 -11.42 -16.37
N GLY A 632 4.10 -12.29 -15.42
CA GLY A 632 3.67 -13.69 -15.36
C GLY A 632 4.22 -14.62 -16.46
N LYS A 633 5.23 -14.22 -17.23
CA LYS A 633 5.87 -15.06 -18.26
C LYS A 633 7.30 -15.36 -17.84
N ILE A 634 7.76 -16.61 -17.99
CA ILE A 634 9.19 -16.85 -18.10
C ILE A 634 9.64 -16.36 -19.48
N ILE A 635 10.43 -15.29 -19.48
CA ILE A 635 10.92 -14.66 -20.72
C ILE A 635 12.29 -15.17 -21.13
N GLU A 636 13.03 -15.78 -20.20
CA GLU A 636 14.36 -16.32 -20.44
C GLU A 636 14.72 -17.38 -19.39
N LYS A 637 15.42 -18.43 -19.82
CA LYS A 637 16.03 -19.42 -18.93
C LYS A 637 17.36 -19.90 -19.49
N PHE A 638 18.35 -20.04 -18.63
CA PHE A 638 19.67 -20.52 -19.02
C PHE A 638 20.27 -21.42 -17.95
N TYR A 639 20.90 -22.51 -18.39
CA TYR A 639 21.57 -23.48 -17.53
C TYR A 639 22.93 -23.83 -18.14
N CYS A 640 23.97 -23.87 -17.31
CA CYS A 640 25.33 -24.23 -17.72
C CYS A 640 25.96 -25.21 -16.72
N GLY A 641 26.88 -26.03 -17.24
CA GLY A 641 27.65 -27.00 -16.48
C GLY A 641 26.78 -28.13 -15.92
N SER A 642 26.88 -28.40 -14.61
CA SER A 642 26.19 -29.55 -14.01
C SER A 642 24.70 -29.31 -13.73
N ILE A 643 24.26 -28.05 -13.72
CA ILE A 643 22.86 -27.66 -13.50
C ILE A 643 22.03 -27.90 -14.76
N LYS A 644 20.82 -28.44 -14.58
CA LYS A 644 19.79 -28.64 -15.59
C LYS A 644 18.45 -28.17 -15.03
N GLU A 645 17.46 -27.99 -15.90
CA GLU A 645 16.14 -27.45 -15.55
C GLU A 645 15.49 -28.14 -14.34
N ASN A 646 15.52 -29.48 -14.29
CA ASN A 646 14.87 -30.26 -13.24
C ASN A 646 15.82 -30.72 -12.13
N LYS A 647 17.07 -30.25 -12.11
CA LYS A 647 18.02 -30.63 -11.05
C LYS A 647 17.83 -29.76 -9.82
N LEU A 648 17.76 -30.41 -8.66
CA LEU A 648 17.59 -29.76 -7.39
C LEU A 648 18.86 -29.02 -6.97
N ILE A 649 18.71 -27.76 -6.55
CA ILE A 649 19.78 -26.92 -5.99
C ILE A 649 19.49 -26.64 -4.50
N PRO A 650 20.49 -26.69 -3.61
CA PRO A 650 20.30 -26.34 -2.20
C PRO A 650 20.06 -24.83 -2.05
N LEU A 651 19.06 -24.43 -1.25
CA LEU A 651 18.67 -23.04 -1.09
C LEU A 651 19.43 -22.30 0.03
N GLY A 652 20.17 -23.01 0.87
CA GLY A 652 20.92 -22.39 1.98
C GLY A 652 20.00 -21.66 2.96
N ASN A 653 20.48 -20.53 3.49
CA ASN A 653 19.71 -19.62 4.34
C ASN A 653 18.46 -19.04 3.65
N GLY A 654 18.37 -19.09 2.33
CA GLY A 654 17.13 -18.75 1.60
C GLY A 654 15.93 -19.65 1.94
N THR A 655 16.17 -20.77 2.61
CA THR A 655 15.12 -21.65 3.19
C THR A 655 14.21 -20.88 4.16
N GLU A 656 14.78 -19.95 4.92
CA GLU A 656 14.05 -19.12 5.88
C GLU A 656 12.85 -18.42 5.21
N VAL A 657 13.11 -17.76 4.08
CA VAL A 657 12.11 -17.00 3.34
C VAL A 657 11.08 -17.91 2.69
N PHE A 658 11.52 -18.84 1.84
CA PHE A 658 10.62 -19.63 0.98
C PHE A 658 9.97 -20.84 1.66
N SER A 659 10.26 -21.06 2.96
CA SER A 659 9.61 -22.11 3.75
C SER A 659 9.00 -21.55 5.04
N THR A 660 9.84 -21.14 5.99
CA THR A 660 9.40 -20.78 7.35
C THR A 660 8.55 -19.52 7.35
N ILE A 661 9.02 -18.48 6.67
CA ILE A 661 8.33 -17.19 6.64
C ILE A 661 7.06 -17.27 5.80
N PHE A 662 7.05 -17.99 4.67
CA PHE A 662 5.81 -18.26 3.93
C PHE A 662 4.77 -18.97 4.82
N ALA A 663 5.18 -19.95 5.63
CA ALA A 663 4.29 -20.65 6.54
C ALA A 663 3.76 -19.74 7.65
N ILE A 664 4.62 -18.92 8.28
CA ILE A 664 4.20 -17.95 9.29
C ILE A 664 3.23 -16.93 8.70
N ASN A 665 3.54 -16.36 7.54
CA ASN A 665 2.67 -15.39 6.85
C ASN A 665 1.34 -16.01 6.41
N LYS A 666 1.32 -17.30 6.04
CA LYS A 666 0.09 -18.06 5.81
C LYS A 666 -0.75 -18.20 7.08
N LEU A 667 -0.14 -18.62 8.19
CA LEU A 667 -0.82 -18.73 9.48
C LEU A 667 -1.38 -17.39 9.96
N ILE A 668 -0.66 -16.29 9.70
CA ILE A 668 -1.13 -14.92 9.98
C ILE A 668 -2.34 -14.56 9.11
N SER A 669 -2.28 -14.86 7.81
CA SER A 669 -3.40 -14.62 6.89
C SER A 669 -4.64 -15.44 7.24
N GLU A 670 -4.46 -16.64 7.78
CA GLU A 670 -5.53 -17.51 8.30
C GLU A 670 -6.05 -17.08 9.69
N GLY A 671 -5.45 -16.06 10.32
CA GLY A 671 -5.82 -15.59 11.65
C GLY A 671 -5.43 -16.55 12.79
N LYS A 672 -4.59 -17.55 12.52
CA LYS A 672 -4.08 -18.50 13.53
C LYS A 672 -2.92 -17.92 14.35
N LEU A 673 -2.32 -16.84 13.86
CA LEU A 673 -1.17 -16.15 14.43
C LEU A 673 -1.32 -14.64 14.19
N ASN A 674 -0.84 -13.79 15.10
CA ASN A 674 -0.76 -12.35 14.89
C ASN A 674 0.67 -11.83 15.09
N TYR A 675 1.04 -10.79 14.34
CA TYR A 675 2.36 -10.14 14.46
C TYR A 675 2.70 -9.68 15.88
N ASN A 676 1.70 -9.19 16.62
CA ASN A 676 1.87 -8.68 17.98
C ASN A 676 1.66 -9.73 19.08
N ASP A 677 1.36 -11.00 18.73
CA ASP A 677 1.32 -12.06 19.72
C ASP A 677 2.69 -12.20 20.39
N LEU A 678 2.71 -12.44 21.70
CA LEU A 678 3.92 -12.83 22.40
C LEU A 678 4.30 -14.25 21.99
N ALA A 679 5.58 -14.48 21.68
CA ALA A 679 6.08 -15.79 21.29
C ALA A 679 5.88 -16.85 22.40
N ASN A 680 5.90 -16.42 23.66
CA ASN A 680 5.67 -17.29 24.82
C ASN A 680 4.26 -17.88 24.90
N LYS A 681 3.28 -17.29 24.20
CA LYS A 681 1.93 -17.85 24.02
C LYS A 681 1.96 -19.23 23.35
N TYR A 682 2.94 -19.46 22.47
CA TYR A 682 3.07 -20.69 21.69
C TYR A 682 4.20 -21.59 22.21
N ILE A 683 5.21 -20.99 22.84
CA ILE A 683 6.36 -21.68 23.41
C ILE A 683 6.61 -21.08 24.80
N PRO A 684 5.98 -21.59 25.87
CA PRO A 684 5.96 -20.98 27.21
C PRO A 684 7.32 -20.62 27.80
N GLU A 685 8.38 -21.31 27.37
CA GLU A 685 9.74 -21.10 27.84
C GLU A 685 10.40 -19.83 27.25
N ILE A 686 9.89 -19.27 26.15
CA ILE A 686 10.46 -18.07 25.51
C ILE A 686 10.26 -16.86 26.41
N ASN A 687 11.22 -15.93 26.35
CA ASN A 687 11.12 -14.63 27.01
C ASN A 687 9.77 -13.95 26.71
N GLU A 688 9.09 -13.52 27.78
CA GLU A 688 7.74 -12.96 27.74
C GLU A 688 7.60 -11.62 26.99
N SER A 689 8.70 -11.00 26.57
CA SER A 689 8.69 -9.73 25.83
C SER A 689 8.88 -9.87 24.32
N ILE A 690 9.29 -11.04 23.82
CA ILE A 690 9.50 -11.27 22.37
C ILE A 690 8.14 -11.47 21.70
N LYS A 691 7.83 -10.67 20.67
CA LYS A 691 6.66 -10.85 19.80
C LYS A 691 7.00 -11.65 18.55
N ILE A 692 5.97 -12.15 17.86
CA ILE A 692 6.14 -12.83 16.55
C ILE A 692 6.84 -11.93 15.53
N LYS A 693 6.45 -10.65 15.47
CA LYS A 693 7.13 -9.67 14.60
C LYS A 693 8.61 -9.52 14.93
N ASP A 694 9.01 -9.64 16.19
CA ASP A 694 10.42 -9.48 16.56
C ASP A 694 11.30 -10.61 16.00
N LEU A 695 10.74 -11.81 15.88
CA LEU A 695 11.40 -12.93 15.23
C LEU A 695 11.47 -12.72 13.70
N LEU A 696 10.38 -12.24 13.08
CA LEU A 696 10.35 -11.96 11.64
C LEU A 696 11.29 -10.81 11.22
N GLU A 697 11.46 -9.81 12.07
CA GLU A 697 12.25 -8.60 11.80
C GLU A 697 13.69 -8.67 12.32
N HIS A 698 14.06 -9.80 12.93
CA HIS A 698 15.32 -9.98 13.66
C HIS A 698 15.59 -8.90 14.72
N THR A 699 14.53 -8.50 15.43
CA THR A 699 14.60 -7.56 16.56
C THR A 699 14.42 -8.25 17.91
N SER A 700 14.45 -9.58 17.94
CA SER A 700 14.22 -10.42 19.13
C SER A 700 15.24 -10.23 20.26
N GLY A 701 16.40 -9.65 19.99
CA GLY A 701 17.50 -9.56 20.94
C GLY A 701 18.34 -10.84 21.06
N LEU A 702 17.96 -11.92 20.37
CA LEU A 702 18.66 -13.19 20.47
C LEU A 702 20.05 -13.14 19.80
N PRO A 703 21.00 -14.03 20.18
CA PRO A 703 22.34 -14.06 19.61
C PRO A 703 22.34 -14.36 18.11
N LYS A 704 23.37 -13.90 17.40
CA LYS A 704 23.47 -14.08 15.93
C LYS A 704 23.53 -15.55 15.50
N GLU A 705 24.36 -16.35 16.17
CA GLU A 705 24.62 -17.74 15.79
C GLU A 705 24.20 -18.71 16.88
N ILE A 706 23.61 -19.84 16.47
CA ILE A 706 23.30 -20.92 17.39
C ILE A 706 24.59 -21.53 17.92
N ASN A 707 24.74 -21.53 19.25
CA ASN A 707 25.89 -22.17 19.90
C ASN A 707 25.89 -23.66 19.58
N LYS A 708 26.90 -24.11 18.81
CA LYS A 708 27.06 -25.50 18.37
C LYS A 708 27.17 -26.52 19.51
N LYS A 709 27.47 -26.10 20.75
CA LYS A 709 27.45 -26.97 21.94
C LYS A 709 26.02 -27.22 22.47
N LEU A 710 25.06 -26.39 22.09
CA LEU A 710 23.65 -26.49 22.51
C LEU A 710 22.82 -27.35 21.54
N VAL A 711 23.35 -27.69 20.37
CA VAL A 711 22.70 -28.51 19.35
C VAL A 711 23.55 -29.76 19.09
N ASN A 712 23.07 -30.93 19.50
CA ASN A 712 23.78 -32.17 19.29
C ASN A 712 23.69 -32.59 17.80
N ASN A 713 24.84 -32.70 17.13
CA ASN A 713 24.96 -32.92 15.67
C ASN A 713 24.57 -34.33 15.17
N GLU A 714 23.83 -35.13 15.95
CA GLU A 714 23.47 -36.50 15.55
C GLU A 714 22.18 -36.55 14.72
N LYS A 715 22.40 -36.80 13.42
CA LYS A 715 21.48 -36.85 12.28
C LYS A 715 20.54 -38.06 12.27
N LYS A 716 19.67 -38.23 13.27
CA LYS A 716 18.54 -39.17 13.20
C LYS A 716 17.24 -38.43 13.48
N GLU A 717 16.14 -38.92 12.90
CA GLU A 717 14.77 -38.43 13.12
C GLU A 717 14.59 -37.93 14.55
N ILE A 718 14.56 -36.61 14.69
CA ILE A 718 14.26 -35.98 15.96
C ILE A 718 12.75 -36.04 16.04
N THR A 719 12.22 -37.03 16.75
CA THR A 719 10.82 -37.03 17.19
C THR A 719 10.53 -35.71 17.93
N LEU A 720 9.31 -35.18 17.85
CA LEU A 720 8.90 -33.92 18.53
C LEU A 720 9.43 -33.84 19.97
N ALA A 721 9.38 -34.95 20.71
CA ALA A 721 9.87 -35.07 22.09
C ALA A 721 11.40 -34.89 22.28
N LYS A 722 12.25 -35.29 21.32
CA LYS A 722 13.70 -35.03 21.40
C LYS A 722 14.05 -33.58 21.04
N ARG A 723 13.23 -32.97 20.18
CA ARG A 723 13.38 -31.56 19.77
C ARG A 723 13.12 -30.63 20.96
N ASP A 724 12.13 -30.94 21.80
CA ASP A 724 11.77 -30.17 23.00
C ASP A 724 12.95 -30.02 24.00
N ASN A 725 13.83 -31.01 24.15
CA ASN A 725 15.00 -30.91 25.06
C ASN A 725 16.11 -30.00 24.54
N GLU A 726 16.36 -29.99 23.23
CA GLU A 726 17.30 -29.05 22.60
C GLU A 726 16.67 -27.65 22.50
N LEU A 727 15.34 -27.58 22.32
CA LEU A 727 14.54 -26.36 22.38
C LEU A 727 14.74 -25.65 23.72
N LYS A 728 14.62 -26.35 24.85
CA LYS A 728 14.80 -25.78 26.20
C LYS A 728 16.14 -25.06 26.35
N LYS A 729 17.22 -25.60 25.76
CA LYS A 729 18.55 -24.98 25.79
C LYS A 729 18.61 -23.71 24.94
N LEU A 730 18.04 -23.74 23.73
CA LEU A 730 18.00 -22.60 22.81
C LEU A 730 17.09 -21.47 23.33
N ILE A 731 16.00 -21.83 24.03
CA ILE A 731 14.98 -20.91 24.51
C ILE A 731 15.37 -20.22 25.84
N SER A 732 16.19 -20.87 26.68
CA SER A 732 16.67 -20.28 27.94
C SER A 732 17.59 -19.07 27.78
N ILE A 733 17.93 -18.70 26.54
CA ILE A 733 18.81 -17.58 26.22
C ILE A 733 18.07 -16.27 26.42
N LYS A 734 18.60 -15.43 27.31
CA LYS A 734 18.08 -14.08 27.51
C LYS A 734 18.41 -13.21 26.29
N PRO A 735 17.47 -12.34 25.85
CA PRO A 735 17.77 -11.30 24.87
C PRO A 735 18.99 -10.48 25.32
N GLU A 736 19.93 -10.26 24.40
CA GLU A 736 21.10 -9.40 24.62
C GLU A 736 20.75 -7.91 24.57
N PHE A 737 19.55 -7.57 24.07
CA PHE A 737 18.96 -6.24 24.11
C PHE A 737 17.43 -6.35 24.16
N ILE A 738 16.75 -5.25 24.50
CA ILE A 738 15.29 -5.22 24.64
C ILE A 738 14.64 -5.55 23.28
N PRO A 739 13.76 -6.56 23.19
CA PRO A 739 13.10 -6.91 21.93
C PRO A 739 12.40 -5.72 21.27
N GLY A 740 12.47 -5.64 19.95
CA GLY A 740 11.89 -4.57 19.15
C GLY A 740 12.71 -3.28 19.10
N THR A 741 13.81 -3.14 19.85
CA THR A 741 14.57 -1.87 19.91
C THR A 741 15.67 -1.75 18.86
N LYS A 742 16.20 -2.87 18.36
CA LYS A 742 17.33 -2.92 17.43
C LYS A 742 17.20 -4.15 16.52
N SER A 743 17.58 -4.03 15.25
CA SER A 743 17.66 -5.19 14.35
C SER A 743 19.07 -5.80 14.34
N ARG A 744 19.13 -7.14 14.35
CA ARG A 744 20.33 -7.96 14.17
C ARG A 744 19.93 -9.38 13.77
N TYR A 745 20.30 -9.79 12.56
CA TYR A 745 20.09 -11.18 12.09
C TYR A 745 20.45 -12.23 13.15
N SER A 746 19.53 -13.15 13.40
CA SER A 746 19.68 -14.22 14.38
C SER A 746 19.16 -15.53 13.80
N ALA A 747 20.06 -16.53 13.73
CA ALA A 747 19.70 -17.87 13.29
C ALA A 747 18.70 -18.57 14.24
N TYR A 748 18.56 -18.07 15.48
CA TYR A 748 17.55 -18.56 16.41
C TYR A 748 16.14 -18.21 15.96
N ASP A 749 15.95 -17.05 15.33
CA ASP A 749 14.61 -16.55 15.02
C ASP A 749 13.89 -17.49 14.04
N ALA A 750 14.56 -17.87 12.95
CA ALA A 750 14.05 -18.84 11.98
C ALA A 750 13.76 -20.19 12.64
N TYR A 751 14.62 -20.65 13.55
CA TYR A 751 14.42 -21.93 14.25
C TYR A 751 13.18 -21.89 15.17
N LEU A 752 13.01 -20.81 15.94
CA LEU A 752 11.86 -20.61 16.81
C LEU A 752 10.56 -20.47 16.01
N LEU A 753 10.56 -19.72 14.90
CA LEU A 753 9.43 -19.64 13.98
C LEU A 753 9.06 -21.03 13.42
N GLY A 754 10.06 -21.84 13.05
CA GLY A 754 9.87 -23.24 12.67
C GLY A 754 9.13 -24.05 13.72
N THR A 755 9.50 -23.89 14.99
CA THR A 755 8.80 -24.58 16.10
C THR A 755 7.42 -24.01 16.39
N ILE A 756 7.21 -22.69 16.24
CA ILE A 756 5.87 -22.08 16.37
C ILE A 756 4.92 -22.67 15.34
N ILE A 757 5.37 -22.89 14.09
CA ILE A 757 4.58 -23.58 13.06
C ILE A 757 4.16 -24.97 13.57
N GLU A 758 5.10 -25.76 14.11
CA GLU A 758 4.82 -27.12 14.58
C GLU A 758 3.84 -27.14 15.77
N LYS A 759 3.98 -26.19 16.71
CA LYS A 759 3.08 -26.10 17.88
C LYS A 759 1.66 -25.65 17.50
N ILE A 760 1.53 -24.75 16.52
CA ILE A 760 0.21 -24.28 16.05
C ILE A 760 -0.48 -25.31 15.17
N THR A 761 0.26 -25.95 14.27
CA THR A 761 -0.31 -26.84 13.26
C THR A 761 -0.39 -28.29 13.72
N LEU A 762 0.35 -28.66 14.77
CA LEU A 762 0.57 -30.03 15.22
C LEU A 762 1.18 -30.93 14.13
N MET A 763 1.81 -30.33 13.11
CA MET A 763 2.49 -31.00 12.01
C MET A 763 3.98 -30.65 12.02
N PRO A 764 4.89 -31.58 11.67
CA PRO A 764 6.27 -31.24 11.37
C PRO A 764 6.35 -30.15 10.30
N GLN A 765 7.30 -29.22 10.44
CA GLN A 765 7.39 -28.05 9.55
C GLN A 765 7.47 -28.45 8.06
N ASP A 766 8.30 -29.44 7.73
CA ASP A 766 8.49 -29.92 6.36
C ASP A 766 7.22 -30.50 5.74
N LYS A 767 6.39 -31.17 6.56
CA LYS A 767 5.07 -31.66 6.16
C LYS A 767 4.06 -30.54 5.98
N TYR A 768 4.02 -29.60 6.92
CA TYR A 768 3.11 -28.46 6.83
C TYR A 768 3.35 -27.66 5.55
N VAL A 769 4.60 -27.29 5.25
CA VAL A 769 4.91 -26.51 4.04
C VAL A 769 4.70 -27.30 2.75
N GLU A 770 4.96 -28.61 2.75
CA GLU A 770 4.68 -29.45 1.59
C GLU A 770 3.18 -29.50 1.28
N GLU A 771 2.34 -29.74 2.29
CA GLU A 771 0.89 -29.91 2.11
C GLU A 771 0.14 -28.59 1.93
N ASN A 772 0.62 -27.51 2.54
CA ASN A 772 -0.10 -26.24 2.61
C ASN A 772 0.49 -25.12 1.75
N ILE A 773 1.69 -25.30 1.18
CA ILE A 773 2.35 -24.32 0.32
C ILE A 773 2.77 -24.96 -1.00
N TYR A 774 3.64 -25.97 -0.98
CA TYR A 774 4.25 -26.48 -2.21
C TYR A 774 3.28 -27.26 -3.08
N THR A 775 2.52 -28.20 -2.50
CA THR A 775 1.51 -28.99 -3.21
C THR A 775 0.39 -28.10 -3.77
N PRO A 776 -0.18 -27.16 -2.99
CA PRO A 776 -1.18 -26.23 -3.50
C PRO A 776 -0.66 -25.30 -4.60
N LEU A 777 0.63 -24.97 -4.62
CA LEU A 777 1.27 -24.19 -5.69
C LEU A 777 1.72 -25.05 -6.89
N GLY A 778 1.49 -26.37 -6.86
CA GLY A 778 1.91 -27.28 -7.92
C GLY A 778 3.43 -27.46 -8.04
N LEU A 779 4.19 -27.18 -6.98
CA LEU A 779 5.65 -27.29 -6.98
C LEU A 779 6.07 -28.76 -6.88
N LYS A 780 6.65 -29.28 -7.97
CA LYS A 780 7.07 -30.69 -8.05
C LYS A 780 8.53 -30.91 -7.64
N HIS A 781 9.34 -29.86 -7.58
CA HIS A 781 10.78 -29.94 -7.36
C HIS A 781 11.25 -29.02 -6.23
N THR A 782 10.40 -28.81 -5.22
CA THR A 782 10.73 -28.04 -4.01
C THR A 782 10.42 -28.86 -2.77
N MET A 783 11.44 -29.22 -2.00
CA MET A 783 11.29 -30.16 -0.90
C MET A 783 12.44 -30.15 0.10
N TYR A 784 12.14 -30.56 1.32
CA TYR A 784 13.14 -31.06 2.27
C TYR A 784 13.44 -32.53 2.02
N ASN A 785 14.62 -32.98 2.46
CA ASN A 785 15.02 -34.40 2.47
C ASN A 785 14.84 -35.12 1.10
N PRO A 786 15.37 -34.58 -0.01
CA PRO A 786 15.11 -35.13 -1.35
C PRO A 786 15.49 -36.61 -1.50
N MET A 787 16.57 -37.06 -0.85
CA MET A 787 17.01 -38.46 -0.90
C MET A 787 15.99 -39.41 -0.23
N LYS A 788 15.41 -39.00 0.91
CA LYS A 788 14.33 -39.76 1.57
C LYS A 788 13.06 -39.82 0.73
N LYS A 789 12.85 -38.83 -0.15
CA LYS A 789 11.75 -38.78 -1.10
C LYS A 789 12.04 -39.48 -2.44
N GLY A 790 13.13 -40.25 -2.51
CA GLY A 790 13.46 -41.06 -3.69
C GLY A 790 14.15 -40.31 -4.82
N ILE A 791 14.55 -39.05 -4.63
CA ILE A 791 15.34 -38.32 -5.62
C ILE A 791 16.76 -38.89 -5.66
N ASN A 792 17.23 -39.22 -6.85
CA ASN A 792 18.59 -39.73 -7.00
C ASN A 792 19.61 -38.62 -6.81
N LYS A 793 20.73 -38.94 -6.17
CA LYS A 793 21.84 -38.00 -5.94
C LYS A 793 22.34 -37.30 -7.22
N LYS A 794 22.28 -37.97 -8.38
CA LYS A 794 22.69 -37.40 -9.68
C LYS A 794 21.80 -36.22 -10.15
N ASP A 795 20.58 -36.17 -9.63
CA ASP A 795 19.56 -35.16 -9.92
C ASP A 795 19.63 -33.98 -8.93
N ILE A 796 20.61 -33.99 -8.01
CA ILE A 796 20.92 -32.90 -7.08
C ILE A 796 22.26 -32.27 -7.48
N VAL A 797 22.31 -30.95 -7.52
CA VAL A 797 23.54 -30.18 -7.72
C VAL A 797 24.31 -30.14 -6.40
N LEU A 798 25.55 -30.64 -6.42
CA LEU A 798 26.44 -30.65 -5.27
C LEU A 798 27.44 -29.50 -5.43
N ASP A 799 27.28 -28.43 -4.65
CA ASP A 799 28.26 -27.35 -4.61
C ASP A 799 29.43 -27.71 -3.69
N LYS A 800 30.65 -27.51 -4.18
CA LYS A 800 31.89 -27.55 -3.40
C LYS A 800 32.24 -26.13 -2.98
N ASN A 801 31.58 -25.57 -1.96
CA ASN A 801 32.03 -24.31 -1.37
C ASN A 801 33.24 -24.59 -0.46
N GLU A 802 34.32 -23.82 -0.59
CA GLU A 802 35.62 -24.03 0.06
C GLU A 802 35.59 -24.08 1.60
N ASN A 803 34.49 -23.66 2.24
CA ASN A 803 34.34 -23.65 3.71
C ASN A 803 33.10 -24.40 4.27
N LYS A 804 32.22 -24.98 3.42
CA LYS A 804 31.10 -25.83 3.85
C LYS A 804 30.82 -26.88 2.78
N GLU A 805 31.28 -28.09 3.04
CA GLU A 805 31.01 -29.23 2.17
C GLU A 805 29.52 -29.62 2.30
N TYR A 806 28.70 -29.37 1.26
CA TYR A 806 27.38 -30.02 1.12
C TYR A 806 27.62 -31.50 0.73
N THR A 807 28.17 -32.27 1.66
CA THR A 807 28.50 -33.68 1.48
C THR A 807 27.26 -34.56 1.50
N LYS A 808 27.46 -35.85 1.16
CA LYS A 808 26.48 -36.95 1.33
C LYS A 808 25.78 -36.94 2.71
N LYS A 809 26.39 -36.35 3.74
CA LYS A 809 25.82 -36.23 5.10
C LYS A 809 24.88 -35.02 5.29
N ASN A 810 24.89 -33.99 4.44
CA ASN A 810 24.13 -32.72 4.60
C ASN A 810 22.88 -32.63 3.70
N LEU A 811 22.55 -33.69 2.97
CA LEU A 811 21.40 -33.73 2.06
C LEU A 811 20.05 -33.92 2.77
N ASP A 812 20.08 -34.37 4.04
CA ASP A 812 18.89 -34.60 4.86
C ASP A 812 18.95 -33.73 6.14
N GLY A 813 17.84 -33.09 6.47
CA GLY A 813 17.65 -32.20 7.61
C GLY A 813 16.48 -31.24 7.41
N VAL A 814 15.75 -30.93 8.48
CA VAL A 814 14.68 -29.92 8.51
C VAL A 814 15.05 -28.89 9.57
N SER A 815 15.11 -27.63 9.17
CA SER A 815 15.28 -26.51 10.09
C SER A 815 14.60 -25.28 9.53
N GLY A 816 14.24 -24.34 10.41
CA GLY A 816 13.60 -23.11 9.95
C GLY A 816 14.49 -22.23 9.06
N GLY A 817 15.82 -22.37 9.14
CA GLY A 817 16.77 -21.55 8.36
C GLY A 817 17.42 -22.27 7.17
N TYR A 818 17.39 -23.61 7.11
CA TYR A 818 18.16 -24.41 6.14
C TYR A 818 17.51 -25.75 5.84
N GLY A 819 17.86 -26.35 4.69
CA GLY A 819 17.50 -27.72 4.33
C GLY A 819 16.59 -27.86 3.11
N LEU A 820 16.11 -26.73 2.56
CA LEU A 820 15.27 -26.74 1.37
C LEU A 820 16.10 -26.92 0.09
N TYR A 821 15.62 -27.77 -0.81
CA TYR A 821 16.11 -27.94 -2.17
C TYR A 821 15.01 -27.52 -3.15
N THR A 822 15.39 -26.88 -4.26
CA THR A 822 14.43 -26.33 -5.23
C THR A 822 14.98 -26.33 -6.66
N THR A 823 14.26 -25.77 -7.63
CA THR A 823 14.75 -25.44 -8.98
C THR A 823 14.53 -23.95 -9.25
N THR A 824 15.19 -23.39 -10.27
CA THR A 824 14.90 -21.99 -10.65
C THR A 824 13.48 -21.81 -11.20
N LYS A 825 12.87 -22.88 -11.71
CA LYS A 825 11.49 -22.89 -12.22
C LYS A 825 10.47 -22.82 -11.07
N ASP A 826 10.65 -23.63 -10.03
CA ASP A 826 9.79 -23.57 -8.84
C ASP A 826 9.99 -22.26 -8.06
N LEU A 827 11.24 -21.76 -7.97
CA LEU A 827 11.51 -20.43 -7.40
C LEU A 827 10.81 -19.32 -8.20
N ALA A 828 10.70 -19.45 -9.52
CA ALA A 828 9.94 -18.50 -10.33
C ALA A 828 8.45 -18.48 -9.93
N VAL A 829 7.84 -19.64 -9.65
CA VAL A 829 6.46 -19.72 -9.15
C VAL A 829 6.33 -19.01 -7.80
N LEU A 830 7.23 -19.29 -6.84
CA LEU A 830 7.25 -18.62 -5.54
C LEU A 830 7.44 -17.09 -5.66
N CYS A 831 8.30 -16.63 -6.56
CA CYS A 831 8.44 -15.21 -6.86
C CYS A 831 7.15 -14.63 -7.45
N GLN A 832 6.50 -15.36 -8.37
CA GLN A 832 5.24 -14.94 -8.97
C GLN A 832 4.12 -14.86 -7.93
N THR A 833 4.09 -15.76 -6.94
CA THR A 833 3.17 -15.68 -5.79
C THR A 833 3.34 -14.36 -5.05
N ILE A 834 4.59 -13.95 -4.77
CA ILE A 834 4.86 -12.64 -4.12
C ILE A 834 4.40 -11.49 -5.02
N ILE A 835 4.76 -11.49 -6.31
CA ILE A 835 4.35 -10.46 -7.28
C ILE A 835 2.82 -10.32 -7.37
N ASN A 836 2.11 -11.44 -7.27
CA ASN A 836 0.65 -11.51 -7.29
C ASN A 836 -0.02 -11.11 -5.95
N TYR A 837 0.72 -10.55 -5.00
CA TYR A 837 0.22 -10.22 -3.66
C TYR A 837 -0.21 -11.43 -2.82
N GLY A 838 0.50 -12.56 -2.99
CA GLY A 838 0.42 -13.73 -2.12
C GLY A 838 -0.39 -14.90 -2.64
N GLY A 839 -0.87 -14.84 -3.89
CA GLY A 839 -1.60 -15.95 -4.53
C GLY A 839 -1.05 -16.39 -5.89
N TYR A 840 -1.45 -17.59 -6.32
CA TYR A 840 -1.06 -18.20 -7.59
C TYR A 840 -2.10 -19.25 -8.00
N GLY A 841 -2.69 -19.14 -9.19
CA GLY A 841 -3.86 -19.93 -9.57
C GLY A 841 -5.03 -19.72 -8.59
N GLY A 842 -5.72 -20.79 -8.22
CA GLY A 842 -6.81 -20.79 -7.23
C GLY A 842 -6.35 -20.91 -5.78
N VAL A 843 -5.11 -20.51 -5.48
CA VAL A 843 -4.53 -20.62 -4.15
C VAL A 843 -4.00 -19.28 -3.67
N GLU A 844 -4.46 -18.87 -2.49
CA GLU A 844 -3.87 -17.80 -1.70
C GLU A 844 -3.02 -18.42 -0.59
N ILE A 845 -1.72 -18.09 -0.58
CA ILE A 845 -0.80 -18.50 0.49
C ILE A 845 -0.84 -17.48 1.61
N PHE A 846 -0.79 -16.20 1.28
CA PHE A 846 -0.97 -15.11 2.23
C PHE A 846 -1.71 -13.95 1.60
N SER A 847 -2.38 -13.16 2.43
CA SER A 847 -3.17 -12.01 1.99
C SER A 847 -2.28 -10.90 1.41
N LYS A 848 -2.90 -9.99 0.65
CA LYS A 848 -2.24 -8.77 0.16
C LYS A 848 -1.60 -7.95 1.27
N ASP A 849 -2.29 -7.80 2.40
CA ASP A 849 -1.83 -6.96 3.51
C ASP A 849 -0.58 -7.57 4.17
N VAL A 850 -0.57 -8.89 4.33
CA VAL A 850 0.62 -9.65 4.77
C VAL A 850 1.76 -9.53 3.74
N THR A 851 1.47 -9.59 2.44
CA THR A 851 2.49 -9.35 1.40
C THR A 851 3.08 -7.94 1.52
N ALA A 852 2.26 -6.94 1.85
CA ALA A 852 2.72 -5.58 2.01
C ALA A 852 3.71 -5.46 3.18
N HIS A 853 3.48 -6.13 4.31
CA HIS A 853 4.45 -6.19 5.41
C HIS A 853 5.72 -6.95 5.02
N PHE A 854 5.56 -8.11 4.39
CA PHE A 854 6.65 -8.97 3.95
C PHE A 854 7.60 -8.27 2.97
N THR A 855 7.08 -7.37 2.15
CA THR A 855 7.85 -6.68 1.09
C THR A 855 8.18 -5.22 1.42
N SER A 856 7.92 -4.78 2.65
CA SER A 856 8.21 -3.40 3.08
C SER A 856 9.29 -3.39 4.15
N PRO A 857 10.07 -2.30 4.23
CA PRO A 857 11.04 -2.11 5.31
C PRO A 857 10.45 -2.31 6.70
N THR A 858 11.24 -2.90 7.60
CA THR A 858 10.93 -2.93 9.03
C THR A 858 11.18 -1.58 9.67
N ASP A 859 10.59 -1.36 10.83
CA ASP A 859 10.71 -0.07 11.54
C ASP A 859 12.15 0.16 12.04
N LYS A 860 12.95 -0.91 12.20
CA LYS A 860 14.34 -0.87 12.74
C LYS A 860 15.43 -1.15 11.71
N ASP A 861 15.11 -1.71 10.56
CA ASP A 861 16.03 -1.91 9.43
C ASP A 861 15.35 -1.58 8.11
N LYS A 862 15.87 -0.54 7.45
CA LYS A 862 15.35 -0.03 6.17
C LYS A 862 15.63 -0.96 4.99
N ASN A 863 16.56 -1.90 5.15
CA ASN A 863 17.03 -2.83 4.12
C ASN A 863 16.49 -4.25 4.33
N TYR A 864 15.53 -4.44 5.24
CA TYR A 864 14.97 -5.74 5.57
C TYR A 864 13.45 -5.69 5.69
N GLY A 865 12.76 -6.76 5.29
CA GLY A 865 11.31 -6.94 5.41
C GLY A 865 10.96 -8.42 5.58
N HIS A 866 10.57 -8.82 6.80
CA HIS A 866 10.25 -10.20 7.21
C HIS A 866 10.98 -11.29 6.39
N GLY A 867 12.31 -11.38 6.42
CA GLY A 867 13.05 -12.39 5.63
C GLY A 867 13.71 -11.87 4.35
N LEU A 868 13.08 -10.90 3.69
CA LEU A 868 13.54 -10.36 2.42
C LEU A 868 14.48 -9.19 2.65
N LEU A 869 15.55 -9.15 1.87
CA LEU A 869 16.35 -7.96 1.68
C LEU A 869 15.53 -6.96 0.85
N ILE A 870 15.50 -5.70 1.30
CA ILE A 870 14.96 -4.58 0.54
C ILE A 870 16.14 -3.87 -0.11
N PHE A 871 16.19 -3.88 -1.44
CA PHE A 871 17.25 -3.20 -2.18
C PHE A 871 16.87 -1.72 -2.36
N ASN A 872 17.50 -0.85 -1.59
CA ASN A 872 17.31 0.60 -1.68
C ASN A 872 18.32 1.21 -2.68
N GLU A 873 17.97 2.35 -3.28
CA GLU A 873 18.78 3.01 -4.32
C GLU A 873 20.20 3.40 -3.84
N GLU A 874 20.43 3.57 -2.53
CA GLU A 874 21.76 3.84 -1.99
C GLU A 874 22.74 2.66 -2.17
N ASP A 875 22.26 1.42 -2.21
CA ASP A 875 23.08 0.24 -2.53
C ASP A 875 23.32 0.10 -4.05
N GLU A 876 22.47 0.71 -4.89
CA GLU A 876 22.59 0.74 -6.36
C GLU A 876 23.51 1.86 -6.88
N LYS A 877 24.05 2.73 -6.00
CA LYS A 877 25.07 3.74 -6.38
C LYS A 877 26.36 3.14 -6.98
N ARG A 878 26.50 1.81 -7.05
CA ARG A 878 27.55 1.17 -7.84
C ARG A 878 27.16 0.84 -9.29
N GLU A 879 25.89 0.62 -9.65
CA GLU A 879 25.49 0.36 -11.03
C GLU A 879 24.02 0.74 -11.33
N CYS A 880 23.86 1.69 -12.27
CA CYS A 880 22.64 2.07 -13.02
C CYS A 880 21.66 3.09 -12.41
N GLU A 881 21.75 4.33 -12.92
CA GLU A 881 20.75 5.39 -12.78
C GLU A 881 19.51 5.12 -13.65
N ASN A 882 18.32 5.04 -13.03
CA ASN A 882 17.05 5.52 -13.59
C ASN A 882 15.94 5.49 -12.51
N ASN A 883 15.58 6.67 -12.03
CA ASN A 883 14.50 6.97 -11.07
C ASN A 883 13.13 6.41 -11.49
N LYS A 884 12.79 5.18 -11.09
CA LYS A 884 11.41 4.68 -11.12
C LYS A 884 11.11 3.82 -9.89
N LEU A 885 9.90 3.99 -9.36
CA LEU A 885 9.40 3.37 -8.15
C LEU A 885 9.73 1.87 -8.06
N ASN A 886 10.79 1.46 -7.36
CA ASN A 886 11.02 0.02 -7.23
C ASN A 886 11.04 -0.41 -5.75
N LYS A 887 9.98 -1.13 -5.32
CA LYS A 887 10.06 -2.04 -4.17
C LYS A 887 10.80 -3.29 -4.67
N LYS A 888 12.13 -3.22 -4.74
CA LYS A 888 12.95 -4.39 -5.05
C LYS A 888 13.16 -5.18 -3.77
N VAL A 889 12.76 -6.43 -3.78
CA VAL A 889 12.93 -7.34 -2.64
C VAL A 889 13.60 -8.62 -3.08
N GLY A 890 14.21 -9.36 -2.17
CA GLY A 890 14.80 -10.63 -2.56
C GLY A 890 15.66 -11.28 -1.49
N ILE A 891 16.48 -12.24 -1.92
CA ILE A 891 17.40 -12.95 -1.03
C ILE A 891 18.78 -13.06 -1.68
N ILE A 892 19.79 -13.14 -0.82
CA ILE A 892 21.13 -13.60 -1.19
C ILE A 892 21.43 -14.81 -0.31
N SER A 893 21.58 -15.96 -0.96
CA SER A 893 21.83 -17.23 -0.30
C SER A 893 23.32 -17.55 -0.21
N ASP A 894 23.73 -18.19 0.88
CA ASP A 894 25.08 -18.73 1.07
C ASP A 894 25.44 -19.89 0.11
N THR A 895 24.48 -20.36 -0.70
CA THR A 895 24.70 -21.29 -1.82
C THR A 895 24.91 -20.60 -3.17
N GLY A 896 25.00 -19.27 -3.20
CA GLY A 896 25.17 -18.50 -4.44
C GLY A 896 23.87 -18.35 -5.25
N ILE A 897 22.71 -18.60 -4.62
CA ILE A 897 21.41 -18.24 -5.17
C ILE A 897 21.11 -16.78 -4.84
N LYS A 898 20.71 -15.99 -5.84
CA LYS A 898 20.19 -14.65 -5.66
C LYS A 898 18.82 -14.55 -6.31
N VAL A 899 17.86 -14.00 -5.58
CA VAL A 899 16.54 -13.68 -6.10
C VAL A 899 16.36 -12.17 -5.97
N VAL A 900 15.87 -11.53 -7.03
CA VAL A 900 15.45 -10.12 -7.01
C VAL A 900 14.07 -10.04 -7.63
N ILE A 901 13.13 -9.45 -6.93
CA ILE A 901 11.74 -9.26 -7.33
C ILE A 901 11.47 -7.76 -7.37
N ASP A 902 11.05 -7.26 -8.52
CA ASP A 902 10.56 -5.90 -8.67
C ASP A 902 9.03 -5.95 -8.73
N MET A 903 8.41 -5.64 -7.59
CA MET A 903 6.96 -5.70 -7.42
C MET A 903 6.21 -4.77 -8.38
N MET A 904 6.79 -3.59 -8.66
CA MET A 904 6.14 -2.56 -9.48
C MET A 904 6.27 -2.83 -10.97
N LYS A 905 7.36 -3.49 -11.40
CA LYS A 905 7.54 -3.92 -12.79
C LYS A 905 6.99 -5.31 -13.08
N HIS A 906 6.56 -6.02 -12.03
CA HIS A 906 6.12 -7.42 -12.10
C HIS A 906 7.20 -8.31 -12.72
N GLU A 907 8.44 -8.11 -12.26
CA GLU A 907 9.62 -8.80 -12.75
C GLU A 907 10.28 -9.57 -11.61
N ALA A 908 10.85 -10.73 -11.92
CA ALA A 908 11.75 -11.42 -11.01
C ALA A 908 12.93 -12.00 -11.77
N VAL A 909 14.09 -12.01 -11.12
CA VAL A 909 15.31 -12.62 -11.62
C VAL A 909 15.80 -13.59 -10.57
N ILE A 910 15.91 -14.86 -10.97
CA ILE A 910 16.49 -15.94 -10.18
C ILE A 910 17.83 -16.28 -10.80
N PHE A 911 18.86 -16.24 -9.97
CA PHE A 911 20.24 -16.48 -10.35
C PHE A 911 20.84 -17.54 -9.44
N LYS A 912 21.58 -18.49 -10.00
CA LYS A 912 22.49 -19.38 -9.30
C LYS A 912 23.85 -19.28 -9.99
N GLY A 913 24.90 -18.98 -9.23
CA GLY A 913 26.28 -18.98 -9.71
C GLY A 913 27.26 -19.14 -8.56
N GLU A 914 28.51 -19.48 -8.87
CA GLU A 914 29.62 -19.24 -7.93
C GLU A 914 29.76 -17.72 -7.79
N VAL A 915 29.87 -17.21 -6.55
CA VAL A 915 30.05 -15.78 -6.28
C VAL A 915 31.34 -15.35 -6.97
N LEU A 916 31.23 -14.57 -8.05
CA LEU A 916 32.35 -13.88 -8.68
C LEU A 916 32.53 -12.50 -8.08
#